data_AF-A0A952UVT0-F1
#
_entry.id   AF-A0A952UVT0-F1
#
_cell.length_a   1.000
_cell.length_b   1.000
_cell.length_c   1.000
_cell.angle_alpha   90.00
_cell.angle_beta   90.00
_cell.angle_gamma   90.00
#
_symmetry.space_group_name_H-M   'P 1'
#
loop_
_entity.id
_entity.type
_entity.pdbx_description
1 polymer ?
#
loop_
_entity_poly.entity_id
_entity_poly.type
_entity_poly.pdbx_seq_one_letter_code
_entity_poly.pdbx_strand_id
1 'polypeptide(L)'
;MKVSNQGSPRVRGALSRGARRPVRRPGVTALAMALVALGLGAPREARAEWFHPALERSAEELKQLNPRAARGAHAYAALRELWSTWDRANPTQVEQLLRLAAEDPRLAPSPRAYAGILAAYARMRRGDFTAARRELRALGFVDRWLVVGPFDNEGKAGLGQAFQPELELAEAIVPGRAYSGKERPVRWREVPDAFPDGWVDLGSLLRPQQRICGYLTSFVRSRSGKPRTISAWVGAGGSFKLFWNGRQVLSDEAYRGYDAERFATQVPLAAGYNQLTLKLCGDQSAPLGSVRLADASGSPDPDLELSGSLEHSAQAAENVARPGARGVEQVAPKGVFGAVQAFEESIAGKPSAAALHAYARYLYLTSGDDAKEHWARDYARRAAEAEPTVERLLLAGELAEDRNKYASWLTKAEALAKEDDVRVLLARARLLRTSPSWRDAVPYYDRVLALAPDDLEALQGRVELYNEAGLRQTALATLERAAMRNPSSVTLLNMYASQLKALGRSVEADEVERRYAAGHQDDRTYLTQVISLAVARRDRDAAQHWINRLLEVDPDSQWARGVSATTAVMLGEPERALVAYRAALTLAPEDVGTLRALADLQGRLGQREEQVALLRQILQVRPQDQDVRQYLEHIEPPKARADEAYAWSPARFLKDRLAPAKGEARRTLVDLTVTTVFDNGLSSSFRQVVFQPLTNAAAASSRQYAFQYQADSQRVQLRGARVHRADGSVDEAVESGEAAADNPAIAMYTSARNFYVQFPRLEPGDVVELRYRVDDVTPVNEFADYFGAVEYLQSSEPVGHAEYVLIAPKRRTLHIDTVRLPGLKRQRQDRGDQQIHRFQMSKVAKVAAEPSMPPWSEVLGFVHVSTFKDWRAMGRWYWGLAKDQFDLDDETRRLVRQITQGKTTRLEQVKAVYAWVTENTRYVALEFGIYGYKPRRCVQTVARGWGDCKDKATVIVSMLRELGIDSTIVILRTGMRGRFSSSVASLAPFDHAIAYVPELDLYLDGTAEFAGINELPSMDLGALGLLVNEGNSKLVTLPEVDPRAAQTRQVTAVVAADGAARLTMSYRTQGVSAPSWRRRYQAEATRRERVQRDIGQEFPGLELSPGKEGILVGNLDDPERPVELTIKGEAPRFARVESGRLSMAVTSNYRLTPSFASLSTRKQDVSLPPIGTMEDTFVVKLPAGKQVLAAPAARSGASPFGSYEVKVEQSPGQVKVTSKLQITKARVSPAEYAAWKRFCIEADSALSQRLVVE
;
A
#
# COMPACT_ATOMS: atom_id res chain seq x y z
N MET A 1 44.92 13.06 -62.64
CA MET A 1 44.48 14.08 -63.61
C MET A 1 43.35 14.88 -62.97
N LYS A 2 43.34 16.20 -62.77
CA LYS A 2 44.28 17.32 -62.93
C LYS A 2 43.78 18.37 -61.90
N VAL A 3 44.59 18.80 -60.93
CA VAL A 3 45.30 20.10 -60.88
C VAL A 3 44.39 21.27 -60.42
N SER A 4 44.48 21.68 -59.15
CA SER A 4 45.02 22.99 -58.69
C SER A 4 43.96 24.11 -58.61
N ASN A 5 44.14 25.29 -57.99
CA ASN A 5 45.22 25.91 -57.23
C ASN A 5 44.63 27.12 -56.46
N GLN A 6 45.25 27.42 -55.32
CA GLN A 6 45.72 28.71 -54.78
C GLN A 6 45.08 30.07 -55.14
N GLY A 7 45.08 30.96 -54.12
CA GLY A 7 45.18 32.41 -54.36
C GLY A 7 44.95 33.33 -53.15
N SER A 8 45.90 33.40 -52.20
CA SER A 8 46.17 34.61 -51.37
C SER A 8 46.92 35.64 -52.24
N PRO A 9 46.99 36.98 -51.98
CA PRO A 9 47.59 37.56 -50.75
C PRO A 9 47.14 38.98 -50.26
N ARG A 10 47.30 39.22 -48.94
CA ARG A 10 48.10 40.27 -48.23
C ARG A 10 48.44 41.59 -48.99
N VAL A 11 48.43 42.83 -48.45
CA VAL A 11 49.00 43.36 -47.17
C VAL A 11 48.84 44.92 -47.04
N ARG A 12 49.03 45.46 -45.80
CA ARG A 12 49.32 46.86 -45.33
C ARG A 12 48.16 47.87 -45.35
N GLY A 13 47.87 48.72 -44.34
CA GLY A 13 48.46 49.04 -43.03
C GLY A 13 48.57 50.57 -42.83
N ALA A 14 47.83 51.17 -41.87
CA ALA A 14 48.22 52.30 -40.96
C ALA A 14 47.06 53.23 -40.50
N LEU A 15 46.81 53.20 -39.17
CA LEU A 15 46.58 54.29 -38.19
C LEU A 15 45.77 55.56 -38.55
N SER A 16 44.63 55.80 -37.84
CA SER A 16 44.54 56.70 -36.66
C SER A 16 43.06 57.03 -36.30
N ARG A 17 42.87 57.61 -35.10
CA ARG A 17 41.68 57.61 -34.23
C ARG A 17 40.50 58.49 -34.71
N GLY A 18 39.27 58.05 -34.44
CA GLY A 18 38.08 58.93 -34.36
C GLY A 18 36.74 58.22 -34.09
N ALA A 19 36.15 58.49 -32.93
CA ALA A 19 34.73 58.32 -32.54
C ALA A 19 34.08 56.91 -32.55
N ARG A 20 33.95 56.32 -31.35
CA ARG A 20 33.03 55.21 -31.06
C ARG A 20 31.56 55.69 -31.14
N ARG A 21 30.80 55.17 -32.10
CA ARG A 21 29.34 54.97 -31.98
C ARG A 21 29.07 53.49 -31.70
N PRO A 22 28.13 53.13 -30.81
CA PRO A 22 27.86 51.73 -30.48
C PRO A 22 27.11 51.07 -31.64
N VAL A 23 27.68 50.02 -32.21
CA VAL A 23 26.99 49.11 -33.12
C VAL A 23 25.90 48.39 -32.33
N ARG A 24 24.64 48.56 -32.76
CA ARG A 24 23.48 47.83 -32.25
C ARG A 24 23.72 46.32 -32.41
N ARG A 25 23.53 45.56 -31.32
CA ARG A 25 23.68 44.10 -31.26
C ARG A 25 22.62 43.39 -32.12
N PRO A 26 22.98 42.36 -32.92
CA PRO A 26 22.03 41.60 -33.73
C PRO A 26 21.47 40.42 -32.92
N GLY A 27 20.55 40.68 -31.99
CA GLY A 27 19.86 39.62 -31.24
C GLY A 27 18.52 39.19 -31.85
N VAL A 28 17.95 40.00 -32.74
CA VAL A 28 16.57 39.86 -33.24
C VAL A 28 16.47 38.87 -34.42
N THR A 29 17.60 38.53 -35.05
CA THR A 29 17.62 37.79 -36.32
C THR A 29 17.86 36.29 -36.18
N ALA A 30 18.51 35.74 -35.15
CA ALA A 30 18.96 34.34 -35.16
C ALA A 30 17.82 33.30 -35.02
N LEU A 31 16.99 33.36 -33.96
CA LEU A 31 15.87 32.41 -33.79
C LEU A 31 14.82 32.60 -34.89
N ALA A 32 14.53 33.85 -35.28
CA ALA A 32 13.59 34.14 -36.37
C ALA A 32 14.11 33.68 -37.74
N MET A 33 15.39 33.88 -38.06
CA MET A 33 15.98 33.37 -39.30
C MET A 33 16.19 31.86 -39.26
N ALA A 34 16.42 31.24 -38.10
CA ALA A 34 16.46 29.79 -37.96
C ALA A 34 15.08 29.17 -38.15
N LEU A 35 14.01 29.78 -37.61
CA LEU A 35 12.63 29.39 -37.91
C LEU A 35 12.36 29.52 -39.42
N VAL A 36 12.82 30.59 -40.08
CA VAL A 36 12.69 30.77 -41.54
C VAL A 36 13.54 29.77 -42.34
N ALA A 37 14.76 29.46 -41.90
CA ALA A 37 15.67 28.49 -42.53
C ALA A 37 15.24 27.04 -42.29
N LEU A 38 14.55 26.77 -41.18
CA LEU A 38 13.79 25.57 -40.89
C LEU A 38 12.37 25.68 -41.49
N GLY A 39 12.09 26.49 -42.51
CA GLY A 39 10.80 26.47 -43.22
C GLY A 39 9.54 26.92 -42.44
N LEU A 40 9.64 27.29 -41.16
CA LEU A 40 8.53 27.71 -40.27
C LEU A 40 7.95 29.10 -40.61
N GLY A 41 8.39 29.71 -41.72
CA GLY A 41 7.79 30.89 -42.36
C GLY A 41 7.00 30.60 -43.65
N ALA A 42 7.02 29.37 -44.16
CA ALA A 42 6.36 28.97 -45.42
C ALA A 42 4.83 28.78 -45.25
N PRO A 43 4.02 28.68 -46.33
CA PRO A 43 2.61 28.30 -46.26
C PRO A 43 2.43 26.93 -45.61
N ARG A 44 1.34 26.74 -44.85
CA ARG A 44 1.08 25.53 -44.03
C ARG A 44 1.11 24.22 -44.83
N GLU A 45 0.71 24.27 -46.10
CA GLU A 45 0.74 23.15 -47.05
C GLU A 45 2.16 22.70 -47.43
N ALA A 46 3.13 23.62 -47.47
CA ALA A 46 4.54 23.32 -47.71
C ALA A 46 5.32 22.88 -46.45
N ARG A 47 4.75 23.09 -45.25
CA ARG A 47 5.35 22.68 -43.96
C ARG A 47 5.05 21.24 -43.58
N ALA A 48 3.92 20.72 -44.04
CA ALA A 48 3.44 19.37 -43.73
C ALA A 48 4.41 18.27 -44.17
N GLU A 49 5.31 18.55 -45.12
CA GLU A 49 6.33 17.61 -45.60
C GLU A 49 7.55 17.50 -44.67
N TRP A 50 7.79 18.44 -43.74
CA TRP A 50 9.07 18.51 -43.00
C TRP A 50 8.99 18.80 -41.48
N PHE A 51 7.86 19.24 -40.91
CA PHE A 51 7.77 19.63 -39.49
C PHE A 51 6.60 18.99 -38.74
N HIS A 52 6.89 18.46 -37.54
CA HIS A 52 5.86 17.97 -36.63
C HIS A 52 5.07 19.16 -36.04
N PRO A 53 3.72 19.20 -36.09
CA PRO A 53 2.94 20.36 -35.67
C PRO A 53 3.17 20.83 -34.22
N ALA A 54 3.49 19.91 -33.30
CA ALA A 54 3.82 20.26 -31.92
C ALA A 54 5.18 21.00 -31.77
N LEU A 55 6.12 20.77 -32.68
CA LEU A 55 7.40 21.48 -32.72
C LEU A 55 7.18 22.96 -33.05
N GLU A 56 6.34 23.25 -34.06
CA GLU A 56 6.02 24.64 -34.46
C GLU A 56 5.36 25.41 -33.32
N ARG A 57 4.37 24.78 -32.66
CA ARG A 57 3.65 25.39 -31.52
C ARG A 57 4.61 25.72 -30.38
N SER A 58 5.46 24.78 -29.98
CA SER A 58 6.42 24.99 -28.89
C SER A 58 7.42 26.10 -29.22
N ALA A 59 7.88 26.17 -30.47
CA ALA A 59 8.81 27.19 -30.91
C ALA A 59 8.16 28.59 -30.97
N GLU A 60 6.90 28.68 -31.41
CA GLU A 60 6.16 29.94 -31.42
C GLU A 60 5.77 30.38 -29.99
N GLU A 61 5.40 29.46 -29.10
CA GLU A 61 5.21 29.75 -27.67
C GLU A 61 6.47 30.38 -27.07
N LEU A 62 7.66 29.78 -27.27
CA LEU A 62 8.93 30.32 -26.78
C LEU A 62 9.26 31.71 -27.32
N LYS A 63 8.91 31.98 -28.59
CA LYS A 63 9.13 33.28 -29.25
C LYS A 63 8.24 34.39 -28.66
N GLN A 64 7.05 34.04 -28.19
CA GLN A 64 6.07 34.98 -27.62
C GLN A 64 6.30 35.31 -26.14
N LEU A 65 7.30 34.67 -25.49
CA LEU A 65 7.66 34.93 -24.10
C LEU A 65 8.47 36.24 -23.98
N ASN A 66 7.95 37.19 -23.19
CA ASN A 66 8.56 38.50 -22.95
C ASN A 66 9.47 38.46 -21.69
N PRO A 67 10.74 38.95 -21.75
CA PRO A 67 11.69 38.93 -20.64
C PRO A 67 11.28 39.66 -19.34
N ARG A 68 10.24 40.50 -19.34
CA ARG A 68 9.91 41.41 -18.21
C ARG A 68 8.64 41.06 -17.41
N ALA A 69 8.02 39.89 -17.57
CA ALA A 69 6.76 39.56 -16.89
C ALA A 69 6.71 38.12 -16.35
N ALA A 70 5.69 37.84 -15.52
CA ALA A 70 5.29 36.55 -14.91
C ALA A 70 5.08 35.36 -15.88
N ARG A 71 5.51 35.47 -17.14
CA ARG A 71 5.54 34.42 -18.17
C ARG A 71 6.87 33.63 -18.19
N GLY A 72 7.84 33.97 -17.32
CA GLY A 72 9.12 33.25 -17.22
C GLY A 72 8.94 31.76 -16.87
N ALA A 73 7.98 31.43 -16.01
CA ALA A 73 7.69 30.04 -15.65
C ALA A 73 7.15 29.21 -16.83
N HIS A 74 6.35 29.83 -17.72
CA HIS A 74 5.78 29.16 -18.90
C HIS A 74 6.87 28.64 -19.86
N ALA A 75 8.08 29.23 -19.82
CA ALA A 75 9.22 28.73 -20.59
C ALA A 75 9.55 27.28 -20.25
N TYR A 76 9.45 26.87 -18.98
CA TYR A 76 9.71 25.49 -18.57
C TYR A 76 8.71 24.50 -19.18
N ALA A 77 7.42 24.86 -19.21
CA ALA A 77 6.38 24.03 -19.83
C ALA A 77 6.57 23.94 -21.35
N ALA A 78 6.94 25.04 -22.02
CA ALA A 78 7.21 25.04 -23.46
C ALA A 78 8.48 24.26 -23.84
N LEU A 79 9.55 24.37 -23.03
CA LEU A 79 10.78 23.60 -23.22
C LEU A 79 10.56 22.10 -22.99
N ARG A 80 9.72 21.71 -22.02
CA ARG A 80 9.33 20.30 -21.81
C ARG A 80 8.43 19.77 -22.92
N GLU A 81 7.50 20.57 -23.43
CA GLU A 81 6.70 20.20 -24.60
C GLU A 81 7.62 19.96 -25.81
N LEU A 82 8.54 20.89 -26.09
CA LEU A 82 9.55 20.76 -27.16
C LEU A 82 10.38 19.47 -26.98
N TRP A 83 10.87 19.21 -25.76
CA TRP A 83 11.60 17.98 -25.44
C TRP A 83 10.76 16.72 -25.69
N SER A 84 9.47 16.74 -25.32
CA SER A 84 8.57 15.58 -25.49
C SER A 84 8.36 15.19 -26.95
N THR A 85 8.62 16.12 -27.89
CA THR A 85 8.52 15.84 -29.33
C THR A 85 9.75 15.13 -29.91
N TRP A 86 10.83 14.93 -29.14
CA TRP A 86 12.08 14.32 -29.61
C TRP A 86 11.89 13.03 -30.42
N ASP A 87 11.10 12.10 -29.88
CA ASP A 87 10.91 10.76 -30.45
C ASP A 87 9.94 10.75 -31.65
N ARG A 88 9.19 11.84 -31.85
CA ARG A 88 8.10 11.98 -32.83
C ARG A 88 8.43 12.93 -33.98
N ALA A 89 9.29 13.91 -33.73
CA ALA A 89 9.78 14.90 -34.70
C ALA A 89 11.19 14.54 -35.18
N ASN A 90 11.80 15.39 -36.01
CA ASN A 90 13.21 15.24 -36.37
C ASN A 90 14.11 15.60 -35.17
N PRO A 91 14.89 14.65 -34.61
CA PRO A 91 15.70 14.88 -33.41
C PRO A 91 16.73 16.02 -33.57
N THR A 92 17.28 16.21 -34.76
CA THR A 92 18.27 17.27 -35.03
C THR A 92 17.62 18.66 -34.91
N GLN A 93 16.38 18.80 -35.33
CA GLN A 93 15.65 20.08 -35.24
C GLN A 93 15.28 20.41 -33.79
N VAL A 94 14.82 19.40 -33.02
CA VAL A 94 14.51 19.56 -31.59
C VAL A 94 15.77 20.01 -30.83
N GLU A 95 16.90 19.34 -31.06
CA GLU A 95 18.18 19.73 -30.46
C GLU A 95 18.57 21.16 -30.83
N GLN A 96 18.48 21.53 -32.11
CA GLN A 96 18.86 22.85 -32.58
C GLN A 96 18.01 23.94 -31.93
N LEU A 97 16.69 23.73 -31.80
CA LEU A 97 15.81 24.68 -31.12
C LEU A 97 16.13 24.80 -29.63
N LEU A 98 16.44 23.69 -28.95
CA LEU A 98 16.88 23.71 -27.54
C LEU A 98 18.21 24.47 -27.37
N ARG A 99 19.19 24.26 -28.25
CA ARG A 99 20.45 25.01 -28.25
C ARG A 99 20.22 26.51 -28.49
N LEU A 100 19.38 26.86 -29.47
CA LEU A 100 19.04 28.27 -29.74
C LEU A 100 18.33 28.93 -28.56
N ALA A 101 17.45 28.21 -27.87
CA ALA A 101 16.84 28.69 -26.63
C ALA A 101 17.87 28.88 -25.51
N ALA A 102 18.86 28.00 -25.38
CA ALA A 102 19.95 28.14 -24.41
C ALA A 102 20.82 29.40 -24.67
N GLU A 103 20.92 29.82 -25.93
CA GLU A 103 21.69 30.99 -26.36
C GLU A 103 20.86 32.29 -26.42
N ASP A 104 19.53 32.23 -26.30
CA ASP A 104 18.64 33.38 -26.50
C ASP A 104 18.68 34.35 -25.30
N PRO A 105 19.25 35.56 -25.43
CA PRO A 105 19.36 36.51 -24.33
C PRO A 105 18.02 37.08 -23.84
N ARG A 106 16.90 36.80 -24.52
CA ARG A 106 15.55 37.18 -24.08
C ARG A 106 14.99 36.24 -23.01
N LEU A 107 15.50 35.01 -22.92
CA LEU A 107 15.17 34.11 -21.84
C LEU A 107 15.99 34.47 -20.60
N ALA A 108 15.36 34.39 -19.42
CA ALA A 108 16.07 34.58 -18.16
C ALA A 108 17.19 33.52 -18.01
N PRO A 109 18.23 33.78 -17.19
CA PRO A 109 19.34 32.84 -17.01
C PRO A 109 18.89 31.40 -16.70
N SER A 110 17.87 31.22 -15.86
CA SER A 110 17.41 29.89 -15.42
C SER A 110 16.75 29.07 -16.54
N PRO A 111 15.74 29.57 -17.30
CA PRO A 111 15.24 28.86 -18.48
C PRO A 111 16.29 28.60 -19.57
N ARG A 112 17.33 29.46 -19.71
CA ARG A 112 18.44 29.22 -20.65
C ARG A 112 19.31 28.05 -20.20
N ALA A 113 19.68 28.00 -18.92
CA ALA A 113 20.42 26.87 -18.35
C ALA A 113 19.63 25.57 -18.56
N TYR A 114 18.33 25.60 -18.27
CA TYR A 114 17.43 24.48 -18.46
C TYR A 114 17.32 24.02 -19.93
N ALA A 115 17.22 24.96 -20.89
CA ALA A 115 17.28 24.63 -22.31
C ALA A 115 18.63 23.99 -22.69
N GLY A 116 19.74 24.48 -22.11
CA GLY A 116 21.07 23.89 -22.27
C GLY A 116 21.18 22.47 -21.74
N ILE A 117 20.53 22.16 -20.62
CA ILE A 117 20.43 20.80 -20.06
C ILE A 117 19.72 19.88 -21.04
N LEU A 118 18.54 20.28 -21.53
CA LEU A 118 17.77 19.49 -22.50
C LEU A 118 18.53 19.33 -23.82
N ALA A 119 19.28 20.34 -24.26
CA ALA A 119 20.15 20.25 -25.44
C ALA A 119 21.30 19.25 -25.23
N ALA A 120 21.89 19.19 -24.04
CA ALA A 120 22.91 18.19 -23.71
C ALA A 120 22.31 16.77 -23.69
N TYR A 121 21.12 16.59 -23.11
CA TYR A 121 20.41 15.30 -23.14
C TYR A 121 20.03 14.87 -24.56
N ALA A 122 19.63 15.81 -25.42
CA ALA A 122 19.41 15.58 -26.85
C ALA A 122 20.69 15.06 -27.55
N ARG A 123 21.86 15.63 -27.24
CA ARG A 123 23.15 15.12 -27.75
C ARG A 123 23.48 13.73 -27.26
N MET A 124 23.22 13.43 -25.99
CA MET A 124 23.39 12.08 -25.45
C MET A 124 22.53 11.08 -26.22
N ARG A 125 21.25 11.41 -26.47
CA ARG A 125 20.36 10.57 -27.29
C ARG A 125 20.87 10.30 -28.69
N ARG A 126 21.56 11.28 -29.29
CA ARG A 126 22.22 11.12 -30.60
C ARG A 126 23.59 10.44 -30.53
N GLY A 127 24.09 10.18 -29.33
CA GLY A 127 25.31 9.44 -29.10
C GLY A 127 26.59 10.26 -28.90
N ASP A 128 26.50 11.59 -28.84
CA ASP A 128 27.64 12.48 -28.54
C ASP A 128 27.77 12.72 -27.02
N PHE A 129 28.05 11.64 -26.29
CA PHE A 129 28.22 11.66 -24.84
C PHE A 129 29.35 12.58 -24.39
N THR A 130 30.45 12.62 -25.15
CA THR A 130 31.61 13.44 -24.80
C THR A 130 31.27 14.93 -24.81
N ALA A 131 30.60 15.42 -25.86
CA ALA A 131 30.20 16.82 -25.89
C ALA A 131 29.10 17.13 -24.87
N ALA A 132 28.12 16.24 -24.70
CA ALA A 132 27.06 16.42 -23.71
C ALA A 132 27.60 16.54 -22.28
N ARG A 133 28.48 15.62 -21.85
CA ARG A 133 29.11 15.64 -20.53
C ARG A 133 29.96 16.88 -20.30
N ARG A 134 30.67 17.33 -21.34
CA ARG A 134 31.42 18.59 -21.30
C ARG A 134 30.49 19.78 -21.08
N GLU A 135 29.32 19.79 -21.71
CA GLU A 135 28.33 20.86 -21.57
C GLU A 135 27.64 20.84 -20.20
N LEU A 136 27.26 19.66 -19.69
CA LEU A 136 26.71 19.50 -18.35
C LEU A 136 27.72 19.94 -17.28
N ARG A 137 28.99 19.53 -17.41
CA ARG A 137 30.06 20.02 -16.53
C ARG A 137 30.23 21.54 -16.64
N ALA A 138 30.19 22.09 -17.86
CA ALA A 138 30.27 23.54 -18.07
C ALA A 138 29.09 24.30 -17.45
N LEU A 139 27.91 23.70 -17.35
CA LEU A 139 26.73 24.27 -16.67
C LEU A 139 26.87 24.28 -15.13
N GLY A 140 27.82 23.51 -14.58
CA GLY A 140 28.15 23.48 -13.15
C GLY A 140 27.58 22.30 -12.37
N PHE A 141 27.22 21.19 -13.03
CA PHE A 141 26.75 19.99 -12.35
C PHE A 141 27.83 19.35 -11.48
N VAL A 142 27.43 18.83 -10.32
CA VAL A 142 28.33 18.14 -9.39
C VAL A 142 28.50 16.69 -9.81
N ASP A 143 29.74 16.31 -10.14
CA ASP A 143 30.13 14.98 -10.64
C ASP A 143 31.13 14.25 -9.70
N ARG A 144 31.26 14.72 -8.46
CA ARG A 144 32.15 14.15 -7.43
C ARG A 144 31.40 13.98 -6.12
N TRP A 145 31.18 12.73 -5.70
CA TRP A 145 30.34 12.41 -4.55
C TRP A 145 30.94 11.35 -3.62
N LEU A 146 30.84 11.60 -2.33
CA LEU A 146 30.82 10.59 -1.28
C LEU A 146 29.37 10.14 -1.07
N VAL A 147 29.15 8.84 -0.80
CA VAL A 147 27.82 8.29 -0.51
C VAL A 147 27.79 7.55 0.82
N VAL A 148 26.70 7.69 1.57
CA VAL A 148 26.35 6.82 2.70
C VAL A 148 24.85 6.52 2.72
N GLY A 149 24.51 5.28 2.98
CA GLY A 149 23.15 4.75 2.99
C GLY A 149 23.14 3.25 2.70
N PRO A 150 21.96 2.61 2.64
CA PRO A 150 20.65 3.23 2.83
C PRO A 150 20.23 3.37 4.29
N PHE A 151 19.56 4.48 4.59
CA PHE A 151 18.84 4.73 5.83
C PHE A 151 17.35 4.46 5.65
N ASP A 152 16.67 4.20 6.75
CA ASP A 152 15.24 3.91 6.74
C ASP A 152 14.41 5.10 6.21
N ASN A 153 13.40 4.81 5.40
CA ASN A 153 12.41 5.80 4.97
C ASN A 153 11.00 5.20 4.96
N GLU A 154 10.74 4.28 5.89
CA GLU A 154 9.42 3.65 6.02
C GLU A 154 8.37 4.70 6.39
N GLY A 155 7.19 4.63 5.76
CA GLY A 155 6.16 5.64 5.90
C GLY A 155 6.61 7.07 5.52
N LYS A 156 7.64 7.20 4.68
CA LYS A 156 8.27 8.48 4.27
C LYS A 156 8.79 9.30 5.47
N ALA A 157 9.11 8.65 6.60
CA ALA A 157 9.58 9.33 7.80
C ALA A 157 11.05 9.77 7.72
N GLY A 158 11.82 9.14 6.82
CA GLY A 158 13.27 9.28 6.73
C GLY A 158 13.74 10.69 6.39
N LEU A 159 12.95 11.48 5.64
CA LEU A 159 13.30 12.87 5.36
C LEU A 159 13.34 13.72 6.64
N GLY A 160 12.28 13.61 7.46
CA GLY A 160 12.14 14.33 8.73
C GLY A 160 13.08 13.82 9.83
N GLN A 161 13.40 12.52 9.82
CA GLN A 161 14.34 11.92 10.76
C GLN A 161 15.79 12.34 10.47
N ALA A 162 16.44 13.00 11.43
CA ALA A 162 17.87 13.26 11.37
C ALA A 162 18.66 11.98 11.69
N PHE A 163 19.24 11.36 10.66
CA PHE A 163 20.18 10.24 10.85
C PHE A 163 21.53 10.75 11.32
N GLN A 164 22.35 9.89 11.93
CA GLN A 164 23.65 10.28 12.49
C GLN A 164 24.54 11.10 11.52
N PRO A 165 24.67 10.76 10.22
CA PRO A 165 25.43 11.61 9.29
C PRO A 165 24.89 13.05 9.14
N GLU A 166 23.59 13.27 9.31
CA GLU A 166 22.96 14.62 9.28
C GLU A 166 23.35 15.45 10.51
N LEU A 167 23.54 14.80 11.66
CA LEU A 167 23.92 15.46 12.91
C LEU A 167 25.39 15.88 12.93
N GLU A 168 26.22 15.27 12.10
CA GLU A 168 27.69 15.44 12.05
C GLU A 168 28.15 16.24 10.82
N LEU A 169 27.24 16.89 10.07
CA LEU A 169 27.58 17.62 8.82
C LEU A 169 28.49 18.84 9.01
N ALA A 170 28.76 19.26 10.24
CA ALA A 170 29.69 20.33 10.57
C ALA A 170 31.08 19.79 10.98
N GLU A 171 31.25 18.48 11.06
CA GLU A 171 32.45 17.78 11.52
C GLU A 171 33.17 17.08 10.36
N ALA A 172 34.44 16.74 10.57
CA ALA A 172 35.19 15.96 9.59
C ALA A 172 34.66 14.51 9.55
N ILE A 173 34.45 13.99 8.34
CA ILE A 173 34.01 12.61 8.14
C ILE A 173 35.11 11.65 8.61
N VAL A 174 34.79 10.77 9.56
CA VAL A 174 35.70 9.74 10.07
C VAL A 174 35.68 8.50 9.16
N PRO A 175 36.79 8.14 8.50
CA PRO A 175 36.85 6.96 7.64
C PRO A 175 36.51 5.66 8.39
N GLY A 176 35.74 4.77 7.75
CA GLY A 176 35.39 3.45 8.29
C GLY A 176 34.30 3.44 9.38
N ARG A 177 33.87 4.61 9.88
CA ARG A 177 32.80 4.72 10.89
C ARG A 177 31.49 4.13 10.35
N ALA A 178 30.90 3.23 11.13
CA ALA A 178 29.63 2.60 10.82
C ALA A 178 28.44 3.35 11.45
N TYR A 179 27.37 3.52 10.68
CA TYR A 179 26.10 4.12 11.09
C TYR A 179 24.98 3.07 11.05
N SER A 180 23.93 3.22 11.87
CA SER A 180 22.74 2.37 11.80
C SER A 180 21.96 2.67 10.51
N GLY A 181 22.06 1.79 9.50
CA GLY A 181 21.26 1.85 8.27
C GLY A 181 19.95 1.07 8.40
N LYS A 182 19.19 0.97 7.29
CA LYS A 182 17.84 0.40 7.25
C LYS A 182 17.75 -1.08 7.66
N GLU A 183 18.68 -1.92 7.21
CA GLU A 183 18.71 -3.37 7.53
C GLU A 183 20.02 -3.79 8.21
N ARG A 184 21.06 -2.95 8.04
CA ARG A 184 22.45 -3.25 8.40
C ARG A 184 23.28 -1.97 8.53
N PRO A 185 24.46 -2.03 9.16
CA PRO A 185 25.33 -0.87 9.29
C PRO A 185 25.89 -0.38 7.96
N VAL A 186 25.90 0.94 7.75
CA VAL A 186 26.35 1.60 6.51
C VAL A 186 27.54 2.53 6.79
N ARG A 187 28.34 2.84 5.76
CA ARG A 187 29.58 3.64 5.88
C ARG A 187 29.71 4.62 4.72
N TRP A 188 30.39 5.74 4.97
CA TRP A 188 30.82 6.62 3.89
C TRP A 188 31.79 5.88 2.98
N ARG A 189 31.57 6.01 1.67
CA ARG A 189 32.47 5.51 0.64
C ARG A 189 32.57 6.50 -0.51
N GLU A 190 33.74 6.53 -1.12
CA GLU A 190 33.94 7.18 -2.39
C GLU A 190 33.20 6.39 -3.47
N VAL A 191 32.50 7.11 -4.34
CA VAL A 191 32.08 6.56 -5.61
C VAL A 191 33.16 6.96 -6.63
N PRO A 192 33.63 6.04 -7.50
CA PRO A 192 34.55 6.38 -8.61
C PRO A 192 34.01 7.54 -9.46
N ASP A 193 34.78 8.07 -10.45
CA ASP A 193 34.41 9.16 -11.40
C ASP A 193 33.05 8.97 -12.10
N ALA A 194 31.98 9.08 -11.32
CA ALA A 194 30.67 8.58 -11.64
C ALA A 194 29.69 9.74 -11.65
N PHE A 195 28.72 9.62 -12.54
CA PHE A 195 27.62 10.53 -12.84
C PHE A 195 28.01 11.71 -13.73
N PRO A 196 28.77 11.48 -14.83
CA PRO A 196 29.15 12.56 -15.75
C PRO A 196 27.95 13.16 -16.50
N ASP A 197 26.80 12.48 -16.43
CA ASP A 197 25.55 12.89 -17.07
C ASP A 197 24.73 13.87 -16.21
N GLY A 198 25.25 14.28 -15.06
CA GLY A 198 24.67 15.37 -14.25
C GLY A 198 23.61 14.93 -13.24
N TRP A 199 23.41 13.62 -13.04
CA TRP A 199 22.56 13.08 -11.97
C TRP A 199 23.13 11.79 -11.38
N VAL A 200 22.88 11.58 -10.10
CA VAL A 200 23.23 10.38 -9.34
C VAL A 200 22.01 9.46 -9.27
N ASP A 201 22.21 8.18 -9.58
CA ASP A 201 21.23 7.13 -9.33
C ASP A 201 21.60 6.32 -8.07
N LEU A 202 20.89 6.55 -6.96
CA LEU A 202 21.12 5.77 -5.75
C LEU A 202 20.76 4.28 -5.92
N GLY A 203 19.92 3.92 -6.90
CA GLY A 203 19.58 2.55 -7.24
C GLY A 203 20.77 1.76 -7.77
N SER A 204 21.71 2.43 -8.42
CA SER A 204 22.97 1.85 -8.87
C SER A 204 24.00 1.66 -7.74
N LEU A 205 23.74 2.21 -6.55
CA LEU A 205 24.69 2.27 -5.43
C LEU A 205 24.24 1.53 -4.16
N LEU A 206 22.95 1.56 -3.81
CA LEU A 206 22.45 1.16 -2.49
C LEU A 206 21.51 -0.05 -2.55
N ARG A 207 21.52 -0.88 -1.49
CA ARG A 207 20.59 -2.02 -1.30
C ARG A 207 20.06 -2.05 0.14
N PRO A 208 18.75 -2.21 0.38
CA PRO A 208 17.67 -2.31 -0.59
C PRO A 208 17.45 -0.99 -1.35
N GLN A 209 16.68 -1.02 -2.44
CA GLN A 209 16.37 0.18 -3.24
C GLN A 209 15.05 0.85 -2.84
N GLN A 210 14.21 0.20 -2.02
CA GLN A 210 12.86 0.68 -1.71
C GLN A 210 12.80 1.32 -0.32
N ARG A 211 12.08 2.44 -0.24
CA ARG A 211 11.85 3.22 0.99
C ARG A 211 13.17 3.49 1.71
N ILE A 212 14.10 4.10 1.00
CA ILE A 212 15.43 4.43 1.52
C ILE A 212 15.68 5.94 1.48
N CYS A 213 16.50 6.41 2.41
CA CYS A 213 17.22 7.67 2.26
C CYS A 213 18.72 7.41 2.07
N GLY A 214 19.39 8.28 1.31
CA GLY A 214 20.84 8.29 1.16
C GLY A 214 21.38 9.72 1.22
N TYR A 215 22.63 9.85 1.65
CA TYR A 215 23.34 11.12 1.66
C TYR A 215 24.44 11.12 0.62
N LEU A 216 24.54 12.22 -0.10
CA LEU A 216 25.57 12.52 -1.07
C LEU A 216 26.31 13.78 -0.62
N THR A 217 27.63 13.69 -0.46
CA THR A 217 28.46 14.84 -0.05
C THR A 217 29.54 15.16 -1.08
N SER A 218 29.74 16.45 -1.34
CA SER A 218 30.80 17.00 -2.17
C SER A 218 31.42 18.23 -1.49
N PHE A 219 32.62 18.59 -1.90
CA PHE A 219 33.37 19.73 -1.37
C PHE A 219 33.63 20.75 -2.48
N VAL A 220 33.37 22.03 -2.20
CA VAL A 220 33.35 23.11 -3.18
C VAL A 220 34.28 24.24 -2.77
N ARG A 221 35.14 24.71 -3.68
CA ARG A 221 35.94 25.93 -3.46
C ARG A 221 35.93 26.85 -4.68
N SER A 222 36.24 28.12 -4.48
CA SER A 222 36.60 29.03 -5.57
C SER A 222 38.09 28.93 -5.84
N ARG A 223 38.49 28.80 -7.12
CA ARG A 223 39.90 28.83 -7.54
C ARG A 223 40.55 30.17 -7.25
N SER A 224 39.79 31.27 -7.39
CA SER A 224 40.23 32.62 -7.03
C SER A 224 40.27 32.88 -5.52
N GLY A 225 39.68 32.01 -4.70
CA GLY A 225 39.63 32.14 -3.24
C GLY A 225 38.76 33.29 -2.71
N LYS A 226 38.00 33.97 -3.58
CA LYS A 226 37.19 35.15 -3.22
C LYS A 226 35.83 34.74 -2.65
N PRO A 227 35.48 35.18 -1.42
CA PRO A 227 34.14 34.98 -0.89
C PRO A 227 33.09 35.71 -1.73
N ARG A 228 31.97 35.04 -2.05
CA ARG A 228 30.85 35.62 -2.79
C ARG A 228 29.57 34.79 -2.64
N THR A 229 28.43 35.34 -3.07
CA THR A 229 27.19 34.56 -3.18
C THR A 229 27.18 33.76 -4.49
N ILE A 230 26.78 32.50 -4.39
CA ILE A 230 26.52 31.60 -5.51
C ILE A 230 25.09 31.04 -5.40
N SER A 231 24.64 30.28 -6.40
CA SER A 231 23.35 29.59 -6.35
C SER A 231 23.52 28.07 -6.46
N ALA A 232 22.65 27.34 -5.77
CA ALA A 232 22.56 25.89 -5.80
C ALA A 232 21.18 25.46 -6.32
N TRP A 233 21.17 24.59 -7.32
CA TRP A 233 19.98 24.13 -8.03
C TRP A 233 19.84 22.63 -7.86
N VAL A 234 18.69 22.15 -7.42
CA VAL A 234 18.46 20.74 -7.07
C VAL A 234 17.38 20.14 -7.96
N GLY A 235 17.67 18.97 -8.51
CA GLY A 235 16.69 18.05 -9.06
C GLY A 235 16.63 16.78 -8.21
N ALA A 236 15.44 16.26 -7.95
CA ALA A 236 15.26 15.04 -7.16
C ALA A 236 14.08 14.21 -7.70
N GLY A 237 14.25 12.89 -7.74
CA GLY A 237 13.20 11.90 -7.95
C GLY A 237 12.78 11.30 -6.61
N GLY A 238 11.94 12.01 -5.86
CA GLY A 238 11.66 11.79 -4.44
C GLY A 238 11.80 13.08 -3.65
N SER A 239 11.78 12.96 -2.33
CA SER A 239 11.95 14.11 -1.43
C SER A 239 13.42 14.36 -1.11
N PHE A 240 13.76 15.59 -0.73
CA PHE A 240 15.16 15.95 -0.46
C PHE A 240 15.35 17.05 0.58
N LYS A 241 16.56 17.08 1.16
CA LYS A 241 17.11 18.23 1.90
C LYS A 241 18.49 18.56 1.36
N LEU A 242 18.74 19.84 1.13
CA LEU A 242 20.06 20.37 0.76
C LEU A 242 20.69 21.06 1.97
N PHE A 243 21.94 20.72 2.24
CA PHE A 243 22.75 21.29 3.28
C PHE A 243 23.98 21.98 2.69
N TRP A 244 24.29 23.15 3.22
CA TRP A 244 25.50 23.90 2.92
C TRP A 244 26.23 24.21 4.22
N ASN A 245 27.48 23.74 4.36
CA ASN A 245 28.30 23.93 5.55
C ASN A 245 27.57 23.52 6.86
N GLY A 246 26.92 22.35 6.83
CA GLY A 246 26.17 21.79 7.97
C GLY A 246 24.78 22.39 8.21
N ARG A 247 24.32 23.37 7.42
CA ARG A 247 23.01 24.03 7.59
C ARG A 247 22.06 23.67 6.47
N GLN A 248 20.81 23.33 6.79
CA GLN A 248 19.77 23.12 5.77
C GLN A 248 19.43 24.44 5.09
N VAL A 249 19.53 24.49 3.75
CA VAL A 249 19.30 25.69 2.93
C VAL A 249 18.13 25.53 1.95
N LEU A 250 17.67 24.30 1.69
CA LEU A 250 16.55 23.99 0.80
C LEU A 250 15.96 22.61 1.15
N SER A 251 14.68 22.41 0.93
CA SER A 251 14.01 21.10 1.07
C SER A 251 12.74 21.02 0.25
N ASP A 252 12.39 19.80 -0.18
CA ASP A 252 11.08 19.44 -0.74
C ASP A 252 10.65 18.12 -0.08
N GLU A 253 9.43 18.07 0.42
CA GLU A 253 8.87 16.89 1.10
C GLU A 253 8.10 15.97 0.13
N ALA A 254 7.82 16.45 -1.08
CA ALA A 254 7.00 15.74 -2.04
C ALA A 254 7.73 14.58 -2.71
N TYR A 255 6.99 13.52 -3.06
CA TYR A 255 7.50 12.35 -3.76
C TYR A 255 7.06 12.39 -5.22
N ARG A 256 7.96 12.91 -6.08
CA ARG A 256 7.71 13.23 -7.49
C ARG A 256 8.77 12.59 -8.38
N GLY A 257 8.50 12.44 -9.69
CA GLY A 257 9.48 12.01 -10.68
C GLY A 257 10.67 12.98 -10.79
N TYR A 258 11.83 12.51 -11.25
CA TYR A 258 13.03 13.34 -11.37
C TYR A 258 12.93 14.35 -12.51
N ASP A 259 13.27 15.61 -12.25
CA ASP A 259 13.73 16.51 -13.29
C ASP A 259 14.68 17.59 -12.73
N ALA A 260 15.55 18.10 -13.59
CA ALA A 260 16.67 18.94 -13.20
C ALA A 260 16.21 20.37 -12.87
N GLU A 261 16.94 21.06 -11.98
CA GLU A 261 16.71 22.47 -11.62
C GLU A 261 15.30 22.80 -11.08
N ARG A 262 14.62 21.81 -10.50
CA ARG A 262 13.26 21.99 -9.98
C ARG A 262 13.18 23.05 -8.89
N PHE A 263 14.19 23.09 -8.02
CA PHE A 263 14.30 24.05 -6.92
C PHE A 263 15.67 24.72 -6.93
N ALA A 264 15.74 25.95 -6.42
CA ALA A 264 16.97 26.71 -6.30
C ALA A 264 17.02 27.53 -5.01
N THR A 265 18.24 27.84 -4.58
CA THR A 265 18.52 28.77 -3.48
C THR A 265 19.87 29.45 -3.67
N GLN A 266 20.10 30.58 -3.00
CA GLN A 266 21.40 31.24 -2.93
C GLN A 266 22.16 30.80 -1.68
N VAL A 267 23.46 30.54 -1.80
CA VAL A 267 24.33 30.16 -0.69
C VAL A 267 25.64 30.97 -0.68
N PRO A 268 26.20 31.27 0.50
CA PRO A 268 27.47 31.99 0.59
C PRO A 268 28.65 31.04 0.37
N LEU A 269 29.53 31.36 -0.57
CA LEU A 269 30.79 30.67 -0.79
C LEU A 269 31.89 31.34 0.05
N ALA A 270 32.42 30.64 1.05
CA ALA A 270 33.57 31.10 1.83
C ALA A 270 34.89 30.73 1.14
N ALA A 271 36.00 31.35 1.57
CA ALA A 271 37.34 30.97 1.11
C ALA A 271 37.72 29.55 1.60
N GLY A 272 38.32 28.74 0.73
CA GLY A 272 38.63 27.33 1.01
C GLY A 272 37.48 26.37 0.63
N TYR A 273 37.52 25.14 1.14
CA TYR A 273 36.47 24.14 0.87
C TYR A 273 35.21 24.40 1.71
N ASN A 274 34.06 24.31 1.04
CA ASN A 274 32.73 24.36 1.62
C ASN A 274 32.10 22.98 1.42
N GLN A 275 31.30 22.52 2.37
CA GLN A 275 30.63 21.24 2.29
C GLN A 275 29.22 21.40 1.70
N LEU A 276 28.96 20.63 0.65
CA LEU A 276 27.65 20.45 0.04
C LEU A 276 27.15 19.05 0.38
N THR A 277 26.00 18.92 1.02
CA THR A 277 25.38 17.62 1.27
C THR A 277 23.94 17.60 0.80
N LEU A 278 23.57 16.59 0.03
CA LEU A 278 22.22 16.32 -0.43
C LEU A 278 21.71 15.04 0.23
N LYS A 279 20.61 15.13 0.96
CA LYS A 279 19.83 13.97 1.43
C LYS A 279 18.71 13.72 0.43
N LEU A 280 18.65 12.51 -0.12
CA LEU A 280 17.59 12.07 -1.03
C LEU A 280 16.81 10.93 -0.39
N CYS A 281 15.49 10.96 -0.50
CA CYS A 281 14.62 9.91 0.02
C CYS A 281 13.65 9.43 -1.07
N GLY A 282 13.66 8.14 -1.36
CA GLY A 282 12.78 7.46 -2.31
C GLY A 282 11.74 6.59 -1.61
N ASP A 283 10.69 6.21 -2.34
CA ASP A 283 9.61 5.34 -1.85
C ASP A 283 9.61 4.00 -2.59
N GLN A 284 9.03 3.91 -3.79
CA GLN A 284 8.97 2.65 -4.54
C GLN A 284 10.30 2.26 -5.20
N SER A 285 11.18 3.22 -5.42
CA SER A 285 12.50 3.04 -5.99
C SER A 285 13.50 3.95 -5.29
N ALA A 286 14.78 3.66 -5.49
CA ALA A 286 15.85 4.52 -4.99
C ALA A 286 15.78 5.86 -5.74
N PRO A 287 16.00 6.99 -5.06
CA PRO A 287 15.81 8.29 -5.67
C PRO A 287 16.97 8.63 -6.61
N LEU A 288 16.65 9.33 -7.70
CA LEU A 288 17.63 10.07 -8.51
C LEU A 288 17.84 11.45 -7.90
N GLY A 289 19.02 12.03 -8.05
CA GLY A 289 19.22 13.43 -7.68
C GLY A 289 20.36 14.12 -8.40
N SER A 290 20.29 15.44 -8.47
CA SER A 290 21.29 16.29 -9.09
C SER A 290 21.45 17.60 -8.34
N VAL A 291 22.69 18.11 -8.34
CA VAL A 291 22.99 19.47 -7.89
C VAL A 291 23.80 20.17 -8.96
N ARG A 292 23.40 21.40 -9.29
CA ARG A 292 24.18 22.32 -10.12
C ARG A 292 24.52 23.57 -9.32
N LEU A 293 25.78 23.99 -9.38
CA LEU A 293 26.26 25.22 -8.76
C LEU A 293 26.49 26.27 -9.85
N ALA A 294 26.07 27.50 -9.57
CA ALA A 294 26.13 28.61 -10.52
C ALA A 294 26.45 29.92 -9.81
N ASP A 295 26.67 30.99 -10.56
CA ASP A 295 26.78 32.32 -9.97
C ASP A 295 25.46 32.77 -9.31
N ALA A 296 25.45 33.93 -8.66
CA ALA A 296 24.26 34.45 -7.97
C ALA A 296 23.04 34.66 -8.88
N SER A 297 23.23 34.76 -10.22
CA SER A 297 22.16 34.92 -11.21
C SER A 297 21.64 33.59 -11.78
N GLY A 298 22.28 32.46 -11.43
CA GLY A 298 21.99 31.15 -12.00
C GLY A 298 22.80 30.81 -13.26
N SER A 299 23.70 31.69 -13.70
CA SER A 299 24.56 31.47 -14.87
C SER A 299 25.79 30.62 -14.51
N PRO A 300 26.37 29.86 -15.46
CA PRO A 300 27.53 29.02 -15.19
C PRO A 300 28.72 29.77 -14.57
N ASP A 301 29.38 29.15 -13.59
CA ASP A 301 30.50 29.74 -12.85
C ASP A 301 31.78 28.87 -12.99
N PRO A 302 32.69 29.21 -13.92
CA PRO A 302 33.89 28.41 -14.20
C PRO A 302 34.99 28.52 -13.14
N ASP A 303 34.83 29.39 -12.13
CA ASP A 303 35.77 29.58 -11.03
C ASP A 303 35.52 28.60 -9.87
N LEU A 304 34.43 27.82 -9.91
CA LEU A 304 34.14 26.77 -8.94
C LEU A 304 34.94 25.49 -9.23
N GLU A 305 35.40 24.84 -8.15
CA GLU A 305 36.10 23.56 -8.17
C GLU A 305 35.45 22.60 -7.17
N LEU A 306 35.26 21.35 -7.61
CA LEU A 306 34.54 20.30 -6.89
C LEU A 306 35.49 19.16 -6.48
N SER A 307 35.24 18.54 -5.33
CA SER A 307 35.98 17.37 -4.87
C SER A 307 35.11 16.39 -4.08
N GLY A 308 35.35 15.09 -4.26
CA GLY A 308 34.70 14.00 -3.53
C GLY A 308 35.66 13.26 -2.58
N SER A 309 36.82 13.84 -2.26
CA SER A 309 37.83 13.19 -1.41
C SER A 309 37.52 13.39 0.08
N LEU A 310 37.68 12.31 0.86
CA LEU A 310 37.58 12.37 2.33
C LEU A 310 38.60 13.35 2.96
N GLU A 311 39.76 13.58 2.34
CA GLU A 311 40.79 14.48 2.87
C GLU A 311 40.32 15.94 2.96
N HIS A 312 39.48 16.37 2.01
CA HIS A 312 38.94 17.74 2.01
C HIS A 312 37.82 17.94 3.04
N SER A 313 37.31 16.87 3.66
CA SER A 313 36.32 16.97 4.73
C SER A 313 36.86 17.70 5.96
N ALA A 314 38.11 17.47 6.33
CA ALA A 314 38.74 18.15 7.47
C ALA A 314 38.87 19.67 7.22
N GLN A 315 39.30 20.05 6.02
CA GLN A 315 39.44 21.46 5.62
C GLN A 315 38.08 22.17 5.54
N ALA A 316 37.03 21.47 5.09
CA ALA A 316 35.68 22.01 5.10
C ALA A 316 35.15 22.22 6.53
N ALA A 317 35.38 21.27 7.44
CA ALA A 317 34.99 21.37 8.85
C ALA A 317 35.66 22.57 9.56
N GLU A 318 36.95 22.83 9.27
CA GLU A 318 37.65 24.02 9.76
C GLU A 318 36.96 25.33 9.34
N ASN A 319 36.45 25.39 8.11
CA ASN A 319 35.73 26.56 7.61
C ASN A 319 34.38 26.78 8.33
N VAL A 320 33.70 25.72 8.74
CA VAL A 320 32.47 25.80 9.57
C VAL A 320 32.78 26.23 11.00
N ALA A 321 33.93 25.83 11.54
CA ALA A 321 34.36 26.12 12.91
C ALA A 321 34.80 27.59 13.13
N ARG A 322 35.07 28.37 12.07
CA ARG A 322 35.53 29.77 12.19
C ARG A 322 34.49 30.69 12.83
N PRO A 323 34.87 31.54 13.82
CA PRO A 323 33.97 32.53 14.42
C PRO A 323 33.41 33.50 13.36
N GLY A 324 32.08 33.67 13.32
CA GLY A 324 31.39 34.51 12.33
C GLY A 324 30.79 33.76 11.13
N ALA A 325 31.20 32.52 10.85
CA ALA A 325 30.57 31.66 9.83
C ALA A 325 29.15 31.20 10.21
N ARG A 326 28.77 31.36 11.49
CA ARG A 326 27.46 30.98 12.05
C ARG A 326 26.33 31.99 11.79
N GLY A 327 26.56 33.07 11.03
CA GLY A 327 25.55 34.09 10.72
C GLY A 327 24.88 33.94 9.34
N VAL A 328 23.99 32.96 9.16
CA VAL A 328 23.02 32.95 8.05
C VAL A 328 21.71 32.42 8.62
N GLU A 329 20.73 33.30 8.82
CA GLU A 329 19.34 32.93 9.11
C GLU A 329 18.76 32.06 7.98
N GLN A 330 17.67 31.34 8.25
CA GLN A 330 16.91 30.61 7.23
C GLN A 330 16.53 31.60 6.10
N VAL A 331 17.24 31.56 4.97
CA VAL A 331 17.00 32.50 3.87
C VAL A 331 15.87 31.92 3.03
N ALA A 332 14.68 32.53 3.11
CA ALA A 332 13.70 32.37 2.04
C ALA A 332 14.42 32.59 0.69
N PRO A 333 14.19 31.76 -0.35
CA PRO A 333 14.91 31.87 -1.61
C PRO A 333 14.87 33.31 -2.11
N LYS A 334 16.01 34.01 -2.06
CA LYS A 334 16.14 35.39 -2.50
C LYS A 334 16.74 35.39 -3.89
N GLY A 335 15.97 35.85 -4.88
CA GLY A 335 16.48 36.29 -6.19
C GLY A 335 16.60 35.24 -7.29
N VAL A 336 16.55 33.94 -7.01
CA VAL A 336 16.56 32.86 -8.04
C VAL A 336 15.56 31.76 -7.68
N PHE A 337 14.80 31.29 -8.67
CA PHE A 337 13.77 30.26 -8.51
C PHE A 337 13.99 29.12 -9.50
N GLY A 338 13.90 27.88 -9.00
CA GLY A 338 13.73 26.70 -9.83
C GLY A 338 12.34 26.67 -10.49
N ALA A 339 12.11 25.70 -11.37
CA ALA A 339 10.88 25.64 -12.16
C ALA A 339 9.59 25.62 -11.29
N VAL A 340 9.54 24.79 -10.24
CA VAL A 340 8.37 24.69 -9.34
C VAL A 340 8.14 25.99 -8.59
N GLN A 341 9.20 26.57 -8.00
CA GLN A 341 9.11 27.84 -7.27
C GLN A 341 8.62 28.98 -8.19
N ALA A 342 9.10 29.02 -9.44
CA ALA A 342 8.68 30.01 -10.42
C ALA A 342 7.19 29.84 -10.81
N PHE A 343 6.70 28.60 -10.94
CA PHE A 343 5.28 28.36 -11.18
C PHE A 343 4.42 28.72 -9.98
N GLU A 344 4.82 28.33 -8.76
CA GLU A 344 4.11 28.68 -7.52
C GLU A 344 3.97 30.19 -7.34
N GLU A 345 5.04 30.95 -7.61
CA GLU A 345 4.99 32.41 -7.63
C GLU A 345 4.01 32.93 -8.69
N SER A 346 4.00 32.32 -9.89
CA SER A 346 3.12 32.75 -10.99
C SER A 346 1.62 32.51 -10.75
N ILE A 347 1.28 31.56 -9.87
CA ILE A 347 -0.12 31.22 -9.52
C ILE A 347 -0.54 31.77 -8.15
N ALA A 348 0.33 32.52 -7.47
CA ALA A 348 0.00 33.15 -6.20
C ALA A 348 -1.16 34.15 -6.36
N GLY A 349 -2.13 34.11 -5.44
CA GLY A 349 -3.31 34.98 -5.49
C GLY A 349 -4.43 34.44 -6.39
N LYS A 350 -4.85 35.21 -7.41
CA LYS A 350 -5.89 34.80 -8.38
C LYS A 350 -5.22 34.34 -9.69
N PRO A 351 -4.94 33.03 -9.85
CA PRO A 351 -4.23 32.54 -11.02
C PRO A 351 -5.10 32.60 -12.27
N SER A 352 -4.47 32.88 -13.41
CA SER A 352 -5.12 32.76 -14.72
C SER A 352 -5.25 31.29 -15.15
N ALA A 353 -6.25 30.97 -15.97
CA ALA A 353 -6.41 29.63 -16.54
C ALA A 353 -5.17 29.21 -17.37
N ALA A 354 -4.47 30.17 -18.00
CA ALA A 354 -3.23 29.92 -18.72
C ALA A 354 -2.07 29.50 -17.79
N ALA A 355 -1.91 30.15 -16.63
CA ALA A 355 -0.86 29.80 -15.67
C ALA A 355 -1.11 28.44 -15.03
N LEU A 356 -2.36 28.14 -14.63
CA LEU A 356 -2.75 26.83 -14.11
C LEU A 356 -2.53 25.72 -15.16
N HIS A 357 -2.94 25.95 -16.40
CA HIS A 357 -2.72 24.99 -17.49
C HIS A 357 -1.23 24.74 -17.75
N ALA A 358 -0.41 25.78 -17.81
CA ALA A 358 1.02 25.65 -18.02
C ALA A 358 1.71 24.87 -16.90
N TYR A 359 1.31 25.11 -15.63
CA TYR A 359 1.87 24.39 -14.50
C TYR A 359 1.41 22.92 -14.49
N ALA A 360 0.12 22.65 -14.73
CA ALA A 360 -0.39 21.29 -14.88
C ALA A 360 0.35 20.52 -15.98
N ARG A 361 0.57 21.15 -17.13
CA ARG A 361 1.31 20.57 -18.26
C ARG A 361 2.77 20.29 -17.89
N TYR A 362 3.45 21.21 -17.21
CA TYR A 362 4.81 20.99 -16.72
C TYR A 362 4.87 19.79 -15.76
N LEU A 363 4.01 19.76 -14.73
CA LEU A 363 3.96 18.64 -13.76
C LEU A 363 3.65 17.31 -14.44
N TYR A 364 2.74 17.28 -15.41
CA TYR A 364 2.42 16.07 -16.18
C TYR A 364 3.63 15.59 -17.00
N LEU A 365 4.27 16.47 -17.77
CA LEU A 365 5.37 16.12 -18.67
C LEU A 365 6.66 15.72 -17.94
N THR A 366 6.84 16.16 -16.69
CA THR A 366 8.00 15.79 -15.87
C THR A 366 7.72 14.68 -14.88
N SER A 367 6.49 14.12 -14.85
CA SER A 367 5.99 13.31 -13.75
C SER A 367 6.21 13.98 -12.38
N GLY A 368 6.15 15.31 -12.35
CA GLY A 368 6.42 16.17 -11.21
C GLY A 368 5.24 16.34 -10.26
N ASP A 369 4.09 15.73 -10.57
CA ASP A 369 2.90 15.83 -9.72
C ASP A 369 3.12 15.08 -8.40
N ASP A 370 2.75 15.71 -7.30
CA ASP A 370 2.81 15.06 -5.99
C ASP A 370 1.64 14.08 -5.89
N ALA A 371 1.93 12.78 -5.79
CA ALA A 371 0.91 11.75 -5.70
C ALA A 371 -0.02 11.93 -4.49
N LYS A 372 0.40 12.64 -3.45
CA LYS A 372 -0.44 12.96 -2.29
C LYS A 372 -1.57 13.91 -2.68
N GLU A 373 -1.20 14.97 -3.36
CA GLU A 373 -1.98 16.17 -3.51
C GLU A 373 -2.67 16.27 -4.89
N HIS A 374 -2.05 15.71 -5.94
CA HIS A 374 -2.54 15.68 -7.34
C HIS A 374 -2.77 17.06 -7.95
N TRP A 375 -1.79 17.95 -7.77
CA TRP A 375 -1.82 19.34 -8.25
C TRP A 375 -1.95 19.45 -9.75
N ALA A 376 -1.33 18.56 -10.54
CA ALA A 376 -1.49 18.60 -11.98
C ALA A 376 -2.97 18.43 -12.37
N ARG A 377 -3.67 17.47 -11.75
CA ARG A 377 -5.09 17.22 -11.98
C ARG A 377 -5.96 18.39 -11.53
N ASP A 378 -5.73 18.94 -10.33
CA ASP A 378 -6.51 20.09 -9.85
C ASP A 378 -6.34 21.31 -10.77
N TYR A 379 -5.10 21.65 -11.09
CA TYR A 379 -4.79 22.80 -11.93
C TYR A 379 -5.35 22.63 -13.35
N ALA A 380 -5.25 21.44 -13.94
CA ALA A 380 -5.84 21.15 -15.24
C ALA A 380 -7.36 21.31 -15.23
N ARG A 381 -8.03 20.76 -14.21
CA ARG A 381 -9.48 20.89 -14.02
C ARG A 381 -9.89 22.35 -13.86
N ARG A 382 -9.27 23.10 -12.94
CA ARG A 382 -9.60 24.51 -12.67
C ARG A 382 -9.35 25.39 -13.89
N ALA A 383 -8.27 25.13 -14.63
CA ALA A 383 -8.02 25.81 -15.90
C ALA A 383 -9.15 25.54 -16.91
N ALA A 384 -9.58 24.29 -17.04
CA ALA A 384 -10.63 23.88 -17.96
C ALA A 384 -12.03 24.39 -17.57
N GLU A 385 -12.33 24.47 -16.28
CA GLU A 385 -13.59 25.02 -15.76
C GLU A 385 -13.65 26.55 -15.89
N ALA A 386 -12.53 27.24 -15.63
CA ALA A 386 -12.47 28.70 -15.67
C ALA A 386 -12.48 29.26 -17.10
N GLU A 387 -11.76 28.63 -18.03
CA GLU A 387 -11.69 29.04 -19.43
C GLU A 387 -11.64 27.80 -20.34
N PRO A 388 -12.80 27.22 -20.68
CA PRO A 388 -12.87 25.99 -21.46
C PRO A 388 -12.23 26.13 -22.84
N THR A 389 -11.22 25.30 -23.12
CA THR A 389 -10.67 25.09 -24.46
C THR A 389 -10.51 23.59 -24.68
N VAL A 390 -10.47 23.16 -25.94
CA VAL A 390 -10.23 21.75 -26.29
C VAL A 390 -8.99 21.22 -25.56
N GLU A 391 -7.88 21.96 -25.57
CA GLU A 391 -6.62 21.55 -24.94
C GLU A 391 -6.72 21.41 -23.41
N ARG A 392 -7.38 22.36 -22.73
CA ARG A 392 -7.55 22.30 -21.27
C ARG A 392 -8.49 21.17 -20.86
N LEU A 393 -9.58 20.97 -21.58
CA LEU A 393 -10.54 19.90 -21.31
C LEU A 393 -9.92 18.52 -21.55
N LEU A 394 -9.15 18.35 -22.63
CA LEU A 394 -8.43 17.10 -22.87
C LEU A 394 -7.40 16.84 -21.78
N LEU A 395 -6.58 17.83 -21.38
CA LEU A 395 -5.62 17.65 -20.28
C LEU A 395 -6.31 17.30 -18.95
N ALA A 396 -7.45 17.93 -18.64
CA ALA A 396 -8.26 17.57 -17.47
C ALA A 396 -8.82 16.14 -17.56
N GLY A 397 -9.15 15.68 -18.76
CA GLY A 397 -9.51 14.29 -19.06
C GLY A 397 -8.35 13.33 -18.82
N GLU A 398 -7.19 13.58 -19.42
CA GLU A 398 -5.98 12.73 -19.27
C GLU A 398 -5.56 12.52 -17.81
N LEU A 399 -5.74 13.56 -16.99
CA LEU A 399 -5.40 13.55 -15.57
C LEU A 399 -6.56 13.09 -14.67
N ALA A 400 -7.69 12.66 -15.23
CA ALA A 400 -8.83 12.17 -14.46
C ALA A 400 -8.56 10.77 -13.87
N GLU A 401 -9.17 10.47 -12.72
CA GLU A 401 -8.89 9.22 -11.98
C GLU A 401 -9.45 7.96 -12.63
N ASP A 402 -10.54 8.11 -13.37
CA ASP A 402 -11.24 6.99 -13.95
C ASP A 402 -11.77 7.31 -15.35
N ARG A 403 -12.13 6.23 -16.03
CA ARG A 403 -12.57 6.22 -17.42
C ARG A 403 -13.87 7.00 -17.64
N ASN A 404 -14.78 7.04 -16.67
CA ASN A 404 -16.04 7.77 -16.78
C ASN A 404 -15.82 9.27 -16.68
N LYS A 405 -14.94 9.71 -15.77
CA LYS A 405 -14.54 11.12 -15.66
C LYS A 405 -13.80 11.57 -16.92
N TYR A 406 -12.85 10.78 -17.42
CA TYR A 406 -12.20 11.03 -18.72
C TYR A 406 -13.25 11.22 -19.82
N ALA A 407 -14.24 10.31 -19.92
CA ALA A 407 -15.30 10.38 -20.93
C ALA A 407 -16.14 11.66 -20.82
N SER A 408 -16.45 12.11 -19.59
CA SER A 408 -17.17 13.36 -19.35
C SER A 408 -16.40 14.58 -19.85
N TRP A 409 -15.10 14.66 -19.56
CA TRP A 409 -14.24 15.74 -20.06
C TRP A 409 -14.11 15.72 -21.58
N LEU A 410 -13.97 14.54 -22.17
CA LEU A 410 -13.91 14.38 -23.62
C LEU A 410 -15.20 14.86 -24.31
N THR A 411 -16.37 14.54 -23.78
CA THR A 411 -17.65 15.03 -24.34
C THR A 411 -17.75 16.55 -24.29
N LYS A 412 -17.22 17.20 -23.25
CA LYS A 412 -17.14 18.67 -23.21
C LYS A 412 -16.16 19.20 -24.27
N ALA A 413 -15.04 18.51 -24.49
CA ALA A 413 -14.06 18.90 -25.51
C ALA A 413 -14.64 18.79 -26.92
N GLU A 414 -15.41 17.73 -27.20
CA GLU A 414 -16.14 17.53 -28.47
C GLU A 414 -17.13 18.65 -28.76
N ALA A 415 -17.85 19.12 -27.74
CA ALA A 415 -18.82 20.20 -27.91
C ALA A 415 -18.17 21.55 -28.29
N LEU A 416 -16.88 21.74 -28.00
CA LEU A 416 -16.13 22.96 -28.34
C LEU A 416 -15.25 22.79 -29.59
N ALA A 417 -14.95 21.56 -29.97
CA ALA A 417 -14.07 21.28 -31.09
C ALA A 417 -14.74 21.60 -32.42
N LYS A 418 -13.92 22.03 -33.38
CA LYS A 418 -14.36 22.06 -34.78
C LYS A 418 -14.54 20.62 -35.26
N GLU A 419 -15.39 20.44 -36.26
CA GLU A 419 -15.41 19.17 -36.99
C GLU A 419 -13.98 18.82 -37.44
N ASP A 420 -13.59 17.56 -37.30
CA ASP A 420 -12.24 17.07 -37.63
C ASP A 420 -11.07 17.56 -36.75
N ASP A 421 -11.31 18.00 -35.50
CA ASP A 421 -10.20 18.25 -34.56
C ASP A 421 -9.45 16.95 -34.20
N VAL A 422 -8.24 16.80 -34.73
CA VAL A 422 -7.37 15.62 -34.54
C VAL A 422 -7.19 15.24 -33.08
N ARG A 423 -7.07 16.22 -32.16
CA ARG A 423 -6.83 15.95 -30.73
C ARG A 423 -8.02 15.23 -30.10
N VAL A 424 -9.23 15.64 -30.48
CA VAL A 424 -10.48 15.06 -29.98
C VAL A 424 -10.71 13.68 -30.58
N LEU A 425 -10.46 13.51 -31.88
CA LEU A 425 -10.55 12.21 -32.54
C LEU A 425 -9.61 11.18 -31.88
N LEU A 426 -8.36 11.56 -31.62
CA LEU A 426 -7.38 10.73 -30.92
C LEU A 426 -7.83 10.40 -29.49
N ALA A 427 -8.30 11.39 -28.73
CA ALA A 427 -8.81 11.19 -27.39
C ALA A 427 -10.02 10.23 -27.34
N ARG A 428 -10.92 10.30 -28.33
CA ARG A 428 -12.06 9.38 -28.50
C ARG A 428 -11.59 7.98 -28.88
N ALA A 429 -10.64 7.85 -29.79
CA ALA A 429 -10.04 6.57 -30.15
C ALA A 429 -9.39 5.88 -28.93
N ARG A 430 -8.68 6.63 -28.08
CA ARG A 430 -8.10 6.13 -26.82
C ARG A 430 -9.14 5.61 -25.82
N LEU A 431 -10.27 6.32 -25.67
CA LEU A 431 -11.36 5.89 -24.79
C LEU A 431 -12.04 4.59 -25.27
N LEU A 432 -12.18 4.44 -26.58
CA LEU A 432 -12.77 3.25 -27.20
C LEU A 432 -11.82 2.06 -27.11
N ARG A 433 -10.51 2.26 -27.32
CA ARG A 433 -9.49 1.20 -27.25
C ARG A 433 -9.42 0.52 -25.88
N THR A 434 -9.75 1.23 -24.80
CA THR A 434 -9.82 0.68 -23.43
C THR A 434 -11.21 0.11 -23.08
N SER A 435 -12.11 -0.01 -24.05
CA SER A 435 -13.48 -0.50 -23.88
C SER A 435 -13.65 -1.94 -24.39
N PRO A 436 -14.72 -2.65 -23.98
CA PRO A 436 -15.10 -3.92 -24.61
C PRO A 436 -15.30 -3.82 -26.13
N SER A 437 -15.66 -2.64 -26.64
CA SER A 437 -15.85 -2.34 -28.06
C SER A 437 -14.62 -1.67 -28.69
N TRP A 438 -13.42 -2.16 -28.35
CA TRP A 438 -12.14 -1.60 -28.81
C TRP A 438 -12.02 -1.42 -30.33
N ARG A 439 -12.74 -2.24 -31.12
CA ARG A 439 -12.80 -2.15 -32.59
C ARG A 439 -13.42 -0.85 -33.10
N ASP A 440 -14.29 -0.22 -32.32
CA ASP A 440 -14.95 1.03 -32.69
C ASP A 440 -13.96 2.22 -32.72
N ALA A 441 -12.71 2.02 -32.27
CA ALA A 441 -11.65 3.02 -32.41
C ALA A 441 -11.14 3.18 -33.85
N VAL A 442 -11.30 2.16 -34.72
CA VAL A 442 -10.75 2.16 -36.11
C VAL A 442 -11.20 3.38 -36.91
N PRO A 443 -12.50 3.73 -36.99
CA PRO A 443 -12.95 4.86 -37.81
C PRO A 443 -12.35 6.20 -37.37
N TYR A 444 -12.06 6.37 -36.07
CA TYR A 444 -11.43 7.57 -35.54
C TYR A 444 -9.95 7.66 -35.94
N TYR A 445 -9.20 6.56 -35.84
CA TYR A 445 -7.83 6.53 -36.34
C TYR A 445 -7.77 6.75 -37.85
N ASP A 446 -8.68 6.16 -38.63
CA ASP A 446 -8.73 6.37 -40.08
C ASP A 446 -9.05 7.83 -40.43
N ARG A 447 -9.97 8.47 -39.71
CA ARG A 447 -10.28 9.89 -39.88
C ARG A 447 -9.09 10.78 -39.53
N VAL A 448 -8.36 10.48 -38.44
CA VAL A 448 -7.10 11.18 -38.11
C VAL A 448 -6.06 11.00 -39.21
N LEU A 449 -5.85 9.78 -39.71
CA LEU A 449 -4.85 9.49 -40.74
C LEU A 449 -5.23 10.08 -42.12
N ALA A 450 -6.51 10.36 -42.37
CA ALA A 450 -6.93 11.11 -43.55
C ALA A 450 -6.52 12.60 -43.46
N LEU A 451 -6.53 13.17 -42.25
CA LEU A 451 -6.16 14.57 -42.00
C LEU A 451 -4.65 14.76 -41.81
N ALA A 452 -4.01 13.81 -41.14
CA ALA A 452 -2.60 13.78 -40.79
C ALA A 452 -2.05 12.35 -41.03
N PRO A 453 -1.63 12.01 -42.26
CA PRO A 453 -1.19 10.66 -42.62
C PRO A 453 -0.02 10.10 -41.80
N ASP A 454 0.75 10.97 -41.16
CA ASP A 454 1.94 10.64 -40.38
C ASP A 454 1.74 10.85 -38.87
N ASP A 455 0.50 11.00 -38.41
CA ASP A 455 0.19 11.05 -36.98
C ASP A 455 0.54 9.70 -36.32
N LEU A 456 1.56 9.72 -35.47
CA LEU A 456 2.14 8.51 -34.89
C LEU A 456 1.20 7.82 -33.91
N GLU A 457 0.37 8.57 -33.19
CA GLU A 457 -0.58 8.01 -32.24
C GLU A 457 -1.69 7.24 -32.98
N ALA A 458 -2.22 7.82 -34.06
CA ALA A 458 -3.20 7.14 -34.90
C ALA A 458 -2.62 5.96 -35.67
N LEU A 459 -1.39 6.07 -36.18
CA LEU A 459 -0.68 4.95 -36.82
C LEU A 459 -0.50 3.80 -35.83
N GLN A 460 -0.05 4.09 -34.61
CA GLN A 460 0.15 3.08 -33.57
C GLN A 460 -1.16 2.40 -33.23
N GLY A 461 -2.20 3.19 -32.91
CA GLY A 461 -3.51 2.66 -32.58
C GLY A 461 -4.08 1.79 -33.69
N ARG A 462 -3.99 2.19 -34.96
CA ARG A 462 -4.47 1.38 -36.09
C ARG A 462 -3.69 0.09 -36.30
N VAL A 463 -2.37 0.15 -36.16
CA VAL A 463 -1.47 -1.02 -36.29
C VAL A 463 -1.75 -2.05 -35.19
N GLU A 464 -1.92 -1.60 -33.94
CA GLU A 464 -2.31 -2.47 -32.82
C GLU A 464 -3.62 -3.21 -33.15
N LEU A 465 -4.64 -2.49 -33.62
CA LEU A 465 -5.93 -3.07 -33.99
C LEU A 465 -5.84 -4.08 -35.15
N TYR A 466 -5.03 -3.79 -36.17
CA TYR A 466 -4.77 -4.75 -37.25
C TYR A 466 -4.06 -6.00 -36.74
N ASN A 467 -3.10 -5.85 -35.82
CA ASN A 467 -2.42 -6.99 -35.22
C ASN A 467 -3.37 -7.87 -34.40
N GLU A 468 -4.25 -7.27 -33.61
CA GLU A 468 -5.30 -7.99 -32.85
C GLU A 468 -6.33 -8.67 -33.77
N ALA A 469 -6.62 -8.08 -34.93
CA ALA A 469 -7.46 -8.70 -35.96
C ALA A 469 -6.74 -9.77 -36.80
N GLY A 470 -5.45 -10.05 -36.55
CA GLY A 470 -4.65 -10.99 -37.33
C GLY A 470 -4.16 -10.47 -38.68
N LEU A 471 -4.40 -9.20 -39.01
CA LEU A 471 -4.06 -8.54 -40.28
C LEU A 471 -2.63 -7.98 -40.30
N ARG A 472 -1.65 -8.79 -39.88
CA ARG A 472 -0.25 -8.35 -39.68
C ARG A 472 0.42 -7.77 -40.93
N GLN A 473 0.07 -8.26 -42.12
CA GLN A 473 0.59 -7.71 -43.39
C GLN A 473 0.01 -6.33 -43.71
N THR A 474 -1.25 -6.07 -43.34
CA THR A 474 -1.89 -4.76 -43.53
C THR A 474 -1.30 -3.73 -42.57
N ALA A 475 -1.01 -4.14 -41.33
CA ALA A 475 -0.24 -3.35 -40.37
C ALA A 475 1.15 -2.99 -40.93
N LEU A 476 1.86 -3.96 -41.51
CA LEU A 476 3.17 -3.71 -42.10
C LEU A 476 3.10 -2.71 -43.27
N ALA A 477 2.20 -2.93 -44.23
CA ALA A 477 2.03 -2.03 -45.37
C ALA A 477 1.59 -0.61 -44.96
N THR A 478 0.94 -0.47 -43.80
CA THR A 478 0.61 0.85 -43.21
C THR A 478 1.89 1.54 -42.71
N LEU A 479 2.70 0.84 -41.92
CA LEU A 479 3.96 1.37 -41.38
C LEU A 479 4.99 1.65 -42.45
N GLU A 480 5.11 0.80 -43.47
CA GLU A 480 6.02 0.97 -44.60
C GLU A 480 5.71 2.27 -45.36
N ARG A 481 4.44 2.51 -45.68
CA ARG A 481 3.99 3.76 -46.33
C ARG A 481 4.27 4.99 -45.47
N ALA A 482 4.06 4.90 -44.17
CA ALA A 482 4.38 6.00 -43.25
C ALA A 482 5.90 6.23 -43.16
N ALA A 483 6.70 5.16 -43.05
CA ALA A 483 8.15 5.24 -42.95
C ALA A 483 8.81 5.75 -44.24
N MET A 484 8.17 5.58 -45.40
CA MET A 484 8.59 6.22 -46.66
C MET A 484 8.37 7.74 -46.65
N ARG A 485 7.27 8.22 -46.05
CA ARG A 485 6.97 9.66 -45.96
C ARG A 485 7.80 10.36 -44.88
N ASN A 486 7.97 9.73 -43.72
CA ASN A 486 8.78 10.24 -42.62
C ASN A 486 9.92 9.27 -42.23
N PRO A 487 11.00 9.23 -43.03
CA PRO A 487 12.07 8.25 -42.85
C PRO A 487 12.96 8.48 -41.64
N SER A 488 12.78 9.59 -40.92
CA SER A 488 13.62 10.03 -39.78
C SER A 488 12.93 9.91 -38.41
N SER A 489 11.64 9.59 -38.37
CA SER A 489 10.90 9.43 -37.10
C SER A 489 11.35 8.18 -36.35
N VAL A 490 11.97 8.38 -35.20
CA VAL A 490 12.51 7.32 -34.34
C VAL A 490 11.38 6.37 -33.89
N THR A 491 10.26 6.91 -33.41
CA THR A 491 9.09 6.11 -32.99
C THR A 491 8.55 5.26 -34.15
N LEU A 492 8.44 5.84 -35.35
CA LEU A 492 7.91 5.15 -36.52
C LEU A 492 8.83 4.01 -36.99
N LEU A 493 10.14 4.26 -37.01
CA LEU A 493 11.13 3.24 -37.34
C LEU A 493 11.08 2.08 -36.35
N ASN A 494 10.92 2.37 -35.05
CA ASN A 494 10.77 1.34 -34.03
C ASN A 494 9.51 0.48 -34.23
N MET A 495 8.37 1.12 -34.50
CA MET A 495 7.11 0.41 -34.80
C MET A 495 7.25 -0.45 -36.06
N TYR A 496 7.86 0.09 -37.13
CA TYR A 496 8.06 -0.61 -38.39
C TYR A 496 9.00 -1.82 -38.25
N ALA A 497 10.14 -1.65 -37.58
CA ALA A 497 11.06 -2.73 -37.24
C ALA A 497 10.38 -3.83 -36.42
N SER A 498 9.63 -3.45 -35.38
CA SER A 498 8.88 -4.38 -34.53
C SER A 498 7.87 -5.20 -35.33
N GLN A 499 7.17 -4.57 -36.29
CA GLN A 499 6.22 -5.26 -37.16
C GLN A 499 6.90 -6.22 -38.13
N LEU A 500 8.05 -5.84 -38.70
CA LEU A 500 8.86 -6.72 -39.56
C LEU A 500 9.32 -7.97 -38.79
N LYS A 501 9.79 -7.80 -37.55
CA LYS A 501 10.17 -8.89 -36.65
C LYS A 501 9.00 -9.83 -36.37
N ALA A 502 7.82 -9.29 -36.08
CA ALA A 502 6.60 -10.08 -35.81
C ALA A 502 6.13 -10.94 -37.00
N LEU A 503 6.59 -10.62 -38.22
CA LEU A 503 6.35 -11.36 -39.46
C LEU A 503 7.53 -12.26 -39.88
N GLY A 504 8.62 -12.31 -39.10
CA GLY A 504 9.82 -13.08 -39.41
C GLY A 504 10.73 -12.46 -40.47
N ARG A 505 10.46 -11.22 -40.91
CA ARG A 505 11.25 -10.48 -41.92
C ARG A 505 12.52 -9.87 -41.31
N SER A 506 13.38 -10.73 -40.77
CA SER A 506 14.49 -10.34 -39.89
C SER A 506 15.55 -9.46 -40.57
N VAL A 507 15.86 -9.71 -41.85
CA VAL A 507 16.87 -8.93 -42.59
C VAL A 507 16.44 -7.47 -42.76
N GLU A 508 15.18 -7.25 -43.12
CA GLU A 508 14.62 -5.92 -43.31
C GLU A 508 14.42 -5.22 -41.96
N ALA A 509 14.00 -5.97 -40.93
CA ALA A 509 13.95 -5.44 -39.57
C ALA A 509 15.32 -4.91 -39.13
N ASP A 510 16.39 -5.70 -39.31
CA ASP A 510 17.76 -5.31 -38.96
C ASP A 510 18.23 -4.03 -39.72
N GLU A 511 17.75 -3.80 -40.95
CA GLU A 511 18.02 -2.57 -41.69
C GLU A 511 17.29 -1.36 -41.09
N VAL A 512 15.99 -1.51 -40.80
CA VAL A 512 15.18 -0.45 -40.18
C VAL A 512 15.68 -0.12 -38.77
N GLU A 513 16.07 -1.12 -37.99
CA GLU A 513 16.62 -0.92 -36.64
C GLU A 513 17.95 -0.19 -36.64
N ARG A 514 18.81 -0.39 -37.64
CA ARG A 514 20.04 0.41 -37.79
C ARG A 514 19.72 1.88 -38.04
N ARG A 515 18.65 2.17 -38.79
CA ARG A 515 18.16 3.55 -38.98
C ARG A 515 17.59 4.14 -37.70
N TYR A 516 16.82 3.36 -36.94
CA TYR A 516 16.33 3.74 -35.61
C TYR A 516 17.49 4.08 -34.67
N ALA A 517 18.45 3.17 -34.56
CA ALA A 517 19.62 3.32 -33.69
C ALA A 517 20.48 4.53 -34.06
N ALA A 518 20.57 4.90 -35.34
CA ALA A 518 21.28 6.11 -35.76
C ALA A 518 20.68 7.40 -35.16
N GLY A 519 19.37 7.42 -34.90
CA GLY A 519 18.65 8.54 -34.28
C GLY A 519 18.48 8.45 -32.75
N HIS A 520 18.65 7.26 -32.16
CA HIS A 520 18.49 6.99 -30.73
C HIS A 520 19.57 6.01 -30.24
N GLN A 521 20.77 6.54 -29.97
CA GLN A 521 21.97 5.75 -29.66
C GLN A 521 22.14 5.39 -28.18
N ASP A 522 21.28 5.92 -27.30
CA ASP A 522 21.26 5.66 -25.86
C ASP A 522 20.11 4.74 -25.40
N ASP A 523 19.35 4.15 -26.34
CA ASP A 523 18.28 3.20 -26.00
C ASP A 523 18.86 1.90 -25.44
N ARG A 524 18.79 1.77 -24.11
CA ARG A 524 19.22 0.60 -23.34
C ARG A 524 18.53 -0.68 -23.82
N THR A 525 17.26 -0.61 -24.21
CA THR A 525 16.49 -1.76 -24.69
C THR A 525 17.07 -2.27 -26.00
N TYR A 526 17.25 -1.39 -26.97
CA TYR A 526 17.88 -1.75 -28.25
C TYR A 526 19.30 -2.29 -28.05
N LEU A 527 20.13 -1.62 -27.25
CA LEU A 527 21.51 -2.05 -26.99
C LEU A 527 21.56 -3.48 -26.44
N THR A 528 20.73 -3.82 -25.45
CA THR A 528 20.66 -5.19 -24.92
C THR A 528 20.17 -6.21 -25.93
N GLN A 529 19.28 -5.84 -26.85
CA GLN A 529 18.84 -6.72 -27.95
C GLN A 529 19.97 -7.02 -28.93
N VAL A 530 20.72 -6.02 -29.39
CA VAL A 530 21.84 -6.24 -30.33
C VAL A 530 23.01 -6.96 -29.68
N ILE A 531 23.25 -6.75 -28.38
CA ILE A 531 24.18 -7.57 -27.59
C ILE A 531 23.72 -9.04 -27.60
N SER A 532 22.44 -9.29 -27.32
CA SER A 532 21.88 -10.66 -27.29
C SER A 532 21.97 -11.34 -28.66
N LEU A 533 21.74 -10.59 -29.75
CA LEU A 533 21.89 -11.08 -31.12
C LEU A 533 23.35 -11.43 -31.45
N ALA A 534 24.30 -10.57 -31.08
CA ALA A 534 25.72 -10.83 -31.26
C ALA A 534 26.17 -12.08 -30.48
N VAL A 535 25.68 -12.27 -29.25
CA VAL A 535 25.88 -13.48 -28.46
C VAL A 535 25.32 -14.71 -29.16
N ALA A 536 24.09 -14.64 -29.68
CA ALA A 536 23.47 -15.75 -30.41
C ALA A 536 24.26 -16.15 -31.67
N ARG A 537 24.87 -15.17 -32.36
CA ARG A 537 25.77 -15.37 -33.52
C ARG A 537 27.18 -15.78 -33.12
N ARG A 538 27.51 -15.82 -31.82
CA ARG A 538 28.86 -15.96 -31.25
C ARG A 538 29.87 -14.95 -31.83
N ASP A 539 29.38 -13.78 -32.21
CA ASP A 539 30.18 -12.67 -32.71
C ASP A 539 30.71 -11.85 -31.53
N ARG A 540 31.94 -12.16 -31.11
CA ARG A 540 32.58 -11.56 -29.93
C ARG A 540 32.86 -10.07 -30.14
N ASP A 541 33.26 -9.68 -31.34
CA ASP A 541 33.62 -8.30 -31.65
C ASP A 541 32.39 -7.40 -31.68
N ALA A 542 31.29 -7.85 -32.30
CA ALA A 542 30.02 -7.13 -32.28
C ALA A 542 29.45 -7.04 -30.86
N ALA A 543 29.47 -8.13 -30.09
CA ALA A 543 29.02 -8.13 -28.71
C ALA A 543 29.82 -7.12 -27.87
N GLN A 544 31.15 -7.09 -28.06
CA GLN A 544 31.99 -6.15 -27.33
C GLN A 544 31.77 -4.70 -27.72
N HIS A 545 31.60 -4.42 -29.01
CA HIS A 545 31.27 -3.10 -29.49
C HIS A 545 30.02 -2.54 -28.80
N TRP A 546 28.93 -3.33 -28.77
CA TRP A 546 27.68 -2.89 -28.15
C TRP A 546 27.73 -2.84 -26.63
N ILE A 547 28.53 -3.70 -25.98
CA ILE A 547 28.80 -3.58 -24.54
C ILE A 547 29.55 -2.30 -24.21
N ASN A 548 30.60 -1.96 -24.98
CA ASN A 548 31.30 -0.69 -24.80
C ASN A 548 30.32 0.48 -24.96
N ARG A 549 29.42 0.40 -25.94
CA ARG A 549 28.39 1.41 -26.13
C ARG A 549 27.43 1.51 -24.95
N LEU A 550 26.97 0.39 -24.41
CA LEU A 550 26.11 0.36 -23.22
C LEU A 550 26.80 0.99 -22.00
N LEU A 551 28.10 0.70 -21.81
CA LEU A 551 28.90 1.29 -20.74
C LEU A 551 29.24 2.77 -21.00
N GLU A 552 29.24 3.24 -22.25
CA GLU A 552 29.31 4.66 -22.55
C GLU A 552 28.01 5.38 -22.21
N VAL A 553 26.85 4.75 -22.47
CA VAL A 553 25.51 5.28 -22.13
C VAL A 553 25.30 5.34 -20.63
N ASP A 554 25.75 4.32 -19.90
CA ASP A 554 25.46 4.15 -18.48
C ASP A 554 26.73 3.72 -17.71
N PRO A 555 27.75 4.58 -17.62
CA PRO A 555 29.08 4.23 -17.09
C PRO A 555 29.07 3.80 -15.61
N ASP A 556 28.07 4.27 -14.88
CA ASP A 556 27.96 4.15 -13.41
C ASP A 556 26.80 3.26 -12.98
N SER A 557 26.35 2.43 -13.91
CA SER A 557 25.28 1.48 -13.69
C SER A 557 25.84 0.13 -13.36
N GLN A 558 25.55 -0.30 -12.13
CA GLN A 558 25.81 -1.67 -11.71
C GLN A 558 25.10 -2.65 -12.64
N TRP A 559 23.89 -2.33 -13.12
CA TRP A 559 23.14 -3.15 -14.06
C TRP A 559 23.87 -3.31 -15.40
N ALA A 560 24.33 -2.22 -16.02
CA ALA A 560 25.02 -2.28 -17.30
C ALA A 560 26.30 -3.12 -17.23
N ARG A 561 27.04 -3.02 -16.12
CA ARG A 561 28.21 -3.88 -15.84
C ARG A 561 27.82 -5.35 -15.63
N GLY A 562 26.68 -5.62 -15.00
CA GLY A 562 26.12 -6.97 -14.88
C GLY A 562 25.75 -7.58 -16.23
N VAL A 563 25.20 -6.79 -17.16
CA VAL A 563 24.94 -7.20 -18.55
C VAL A 563 26.27 -7.57 -19.23
N SER A 564 27.28 -6.71 -19.13
CA SER A 564 28.63 -6.99 -19.66
C SER A 564 29.21 -8.31 -19.14
N ALA A 565 29.07 -8.58 -17.84
CA ALA A 565 29.54 -9.82 -17.24
C ALA A 565 28.77 -11.05 -17.77
N THR A 566 27.45 -10.96 -17.84
CA THR A 566 26.58 -12.05 -18.33
C THR A 566 26.89 -12.37 -19.80
N THR A 567 27.06 -11.34 -20.63
CA THR A 567 27.47 -11.49 -22.04
C THR A 567 28.80 -12.23 -22.16
N ALA A 568 29.81 -11.87 -21.36
CA ALA A 568 31.10 -12.56 -21.35
C ALA A 568 30.97 -14.03 -20.93
N VAL A 569 30.10 -14.37 -19.97
CA VAL A 569 29.81 -15.78 -19.63
C VAL A 569 29.24 -16.54 -20.83
N MET A 570 28.27 -15.97 -21.53
CA MET A 570 27.63 -16.62 -22.68
C MET A 570 28.58 -16.83 -23.87
N LEU A 571 29.59 -15.97 -24.02
CA LEU A 571 30.63 -16.06 -25.06
C LEU A 571 31.81 -16.99 -24.69
N GLY A 572 31.79 -17.55 -23.47
CA GLY A 572 32.84 -18.42 -22.96
C GLY A 572 34.11 -17.67 -22.55
N GLU A 573 33.96 -16.46 -22.00
CA GLU A 573 35.05 -15.56 -21.59
C GLU A 573 35.05 -15.32 -20.07
N PRO A 574 35.35 -16.35 -19.25
CA PRO A 574 35.15 -16.30 -17.80
C PRO A 574 35.98 -15.21 -17.11
N GLU A 575 37.22 -14.98 -17.52
CA GLU A 575 38.09 -13.95 -16.93
C GLU A 575 37.49 -12.54 -17.05
N ARG A 576 36.92 -12.24 -18.22
CA ARG A 576 36.26 -10.96 -18.48
C ARG A 576 34.98 -10.81 -17.68
N ALA A 577 34.21 -11.90 -17.56
CA ALA A 577 33.03 -11.94 -16.71
C ALA A 577 33.36 -11.69 -15.23
N LEU A 578 34.44 -12.28 -14.71
CA LEU A 578 34.89 -12.06 -13.33
C LEU A 578 35.24 -10.59 -13.08
N VAL A 579 35.98 -9.95 -13.99
CA VAL A 579 36.32 -8.52 -13.90
C VAL A 579 35.06 -7.66 -13.91
N ALA A 580 34.14 -7.91 -14.83
CA ALA A 580 32.90 -7.13 -14.96
C ALA A 580 31.96 -7.31 -13.74
N TYR A 581 31.79 -8.53 -13.22
CA TYR A 581 31.02 -8.76 -12.00
C TYR A 581 31.64 -8.05 -10.78
N ARG A 582 32.97 -8.09 -10.62
CA ARG A 582 33.66 -7.36 -9.54
C ARG A 582 33.52 -5.85 -9.67
N ALA A 583 33.59 -5.33 -10.90
CA ALA A 583 33.38 -3.92 -11.19
C ALA A 583 31.93 -3.48 -10.91
N ALA A 584 30.95 -4.36 -11.11
CA ALA A 584 29.55 -4.15 -10.74
C ALA A 584 29.37 -4.13 -9.21
N LEU A 585 30.00 -5.09 -8.49
CA LEU A 585 29.97 -5.16 -7.02
C LEU A 585 30.75 -4.03 -6.34
N THR A 586 31.66 -3.35 -7.04
CA THR A 586 32.31 -2.13 -6.52
C THR A 586 31.29 -0.98 -6.38
N LEU A 587 30.32 -0.91 -7.30
CA LEU A 587 29.24 0.09 -7.26
C LEU A 587 28.16 -0.28 -6.24
N ALA A 588 27.68 -1.54 -6.24
CA ALA A 588 26.72 -2.07 -5.28
C ALA A 588 27.18 -3.43 -4.70
N PRO A 589 27.94 -3.43 -3.58
CA PRO A 589 28.52 -4.64 -2.99
C PRO A 589 27.50 -5.67 -2.50
N GLU A 590 26.27 -5.24 -2.27
CA GLU A 590 25.17 -6.03 -1.71
C GLU A 590 24.15 -6.46 -2.77
N ASP A 591 24.45 -6.30 -4.07
CA ASP A 591 23.54 -6.70 -5.13
C ASP A 591 23.45 -8.23 -5.24
N VAL A 592 22.35 -8.79 -4.70
CA VAL A 592 22.11 -10.24 -4.65
C VAL A 592 22.12 -10.89 -6.03
N GLY A 593 21.58 -10.22 -7.06
CA GLY A 593 21.56 -10.77 -8.42
C GLY A 593 22.98 -10.96 -8.96
N THR A 594 23.84 -9.96 -8.80
CA THR A 594 25.25 -10.02 -9.20
C THR A 594 26.05 -11.02 -8.38
N LEU A 595 25.84 -11.06 -7.06
CA LEU A 595 26.46 -12.07 -6.18
C LEU A 595 26.09 -13.49 -6.61
N ARG A 596 24.82 -13.74 -6.94
CA ARG A 596 24.35 -15.05 -7.39
C ARG A 596 24.99 -15.44 -8.72
N ALA A 597 24.97 -14.55 -9.70
CA ALA A 597 25.53 -14.80 -11.02
C ALA A 597 27.05 -15.07 -10.95
N LEU A 598 27.77 -14.34 -10.09
CA LEU A 598 29.19 -14.57 -9.82
C LEU A 598 29.41 -15.92 -9.11
N ALA A 599 28.58 -16.28 -8.13
CA ALA A 599 28.67 -17.57 -7.44
C ALA A 599 28.47 -18.75 -8.41
N ASP A 600 27.48 -18.66 -9.28
CA ASP A 600 27.21 -19.69 -10.30
C ASP A 600 28.37 -19.82 -11.29
N LEU A 601 29.00 -18.70 -11.69
CA LEU A 601 30.20 -18.72 -12.53
C LEU A 601 31.39 -19.39 -11.81
N GLN A 602 31.66 -19.02 -10.55
CA GLN A 602 32.74 -19.64 -9.76
C GLN A 602 32.54 -21.15 -9.61
N GLY A 603 31.30 -21.59 -9.38
CA GLY A 603 30.95 -23.01 -9.34
C GLY A 603 31.27 -23.74 -10.65
N ARG A 604 30.95 -23.14 -11.81
CA ARG A 604 31.30 -23.69 -13.13
C ARG A 604 32.81 -23.76 -13.38
N LEU A 605 33.58 -22.85 -12.78
CA LEU A 605 35.03 -22.83 -12.84
C LEU A 605 35.70 -23.78 -11.82
N GLY A 606 34.91 -24.50 -11.01
CA GLY A 606 35.42 -25.40 -9.97
C GLY A 606 35.89 -24.71 -8.69
N GLN A 607 35.70 -23.39 -8.57
CA GLN A 607 36.08 -22.59 -7.39
C GLN A 607 35.01 -22.68 -6.32
N ARG A 608 34.92 -23.85 -5.68
CA ARG A 608 33.84 -24.19 -4.74
C ARG A 608 33.86 -23.34 -3.47
N GLU A 609 35.04 -22.97 -2.97
CA GLU A 609 35.17 -22.14 -1.77
C GLU A 609 34.58 -20.73 -1.99
N GLU A 610 34.93 -20.11 -3.12
CA GLU A 610 34.43 -18.81 -3.55
C GLU A 610 32.93 -18.85 -3.85
N GLN A 611 32.45 -19.90 -4.53
CA GLN A 611 31.01 -20.09 -4.76
C GLN A 611 30.25 -20.09 -3.43
N VAL A 612 30.69 -20.92 -2.47
CA VAL A 612 30.03 -21.03 -1.15
C VAL A 612 30.15 -19.71 -0.37
N ALA A 613 31.28 -19.01 -0.44
CA ALA A 613 31.46 -17.71 0.20
C ALA A 613 30.45 -16.66 -0.33
N LEU A 614 30.27 -16.59 -1.65
CA LEU A 614 29.31 -15.70 -2.29
C LEU A 614 27.85 -16.06 -1.95
N LEU A 615 27.50 -17.35 -1.98
CA LEU A 615 26.16 -17.82 -1.58
C LEU A 615 25.87 -17.49 -0.11
N ARG A 616 26.86 -17.61 0.77
CA ARG A 616 26.74 -17.19 2.18
C ARG A 616 26.62 -15.69 2.33
N GLN A 617 27.31 -14.90 1.51
CA GLN A 617 27.14 -13.45 1.47
C GLN A 617 25.71 -13.09 1.04
N ILE A 618 25.11 -13.81 0.08
CA ILE A 618 23.70 -13.63 -0.28
C ILE A 618 22.81 -13.91 0.93
N LEU A 619 23.03 -15.01 1.68
CA LEU A 619 22.24 -15.31 2.87
C LEU A 619 22.47 -14.32 4.03
N GLN A 620 23.59 -13.58 4.06
CA GLN A 620 23.76 -12.46 5.00
C GLN A 620 22.89 -11.25 4.61
N VAL A 621 22.71 -11.01 3.31
CA VAL A 621 21.87 -9.93 2.79
C VAL A 621 20.38 -10.31 2.80
N ARG A 622 20.06 -11.56 2.41
CA ARG A 622 18.72 -12.16 2.33
C ARG A 622 18.70 -13.56 2.97
N PRO A 623 18.57 -13.66 4.30
CA PRO A 623 18.59 -14.94 5.01
C PRO A 623 17.51 -15.95 4.57
N GLN A 624 16.40 -15.46 4.02
CA GLN A 624 15.26 -16.27 3.61
C GLN A 624 15.26 -16.66 2.13
N ASP A 625 16.29 -16.29 1.36
CA ASP A 625 16.39 -16.69 -0.04
C ASP A 625 16.35 -18.22 -0.16
N GLN A 626 15.21 -18.73 -0.63
CA GLN A 626 14.89 -20.15 -0.59
C GLN A 626 15.81 -20.92 -1.54
N ASP A 627 15.99 -20.40 -2.75
CA ASP A 627 16.75 -21.04 -3.81
C ASP A 627 18.22 -21.14 -3.40
N VAL A 628 18.78 -20.09 -2.79
CA VAL A 628 20.15 -20.12 -2.26
C VAL A 628 20.28 -21.11 -1.10
N ARG A 629 19.32 -21.16 -0.17
CA ARG A 629 19.34 -22.13 0.94
C ARG A 629 19.27 -23.57 0.44
N GLN A 630 18.34 -23.90 -0.44
CA GLN A 630 18.19 -25.24 -1.01
C GLN A 630 19.41 -25.64 -1.84
N TYR A 631 19.96 -24.71 -2.61
CA TYR A 631 21.18 -24.95 -3.37
C TYR A 631 22.37 -25.25 -2.45
N LEU A 632 22.55 -24.46 -1.37
CA LEU A 632 23.57 -24.76 -0.34
C LEU A 632 23.33 -26.11 0.35
N GLU A 633 22.08 -26.44 0.71
CA GLU A 633 21.71 -27.73 1.31
C GLU A 633 21.91 -28.93 0.36
N HIS A 634 21.91 -28.69 -0.95
CA HIS A 634 22.20 -29.71 -1.96
C HIS A 634 23.71 -29.92 -2.16
N ILE A 635 24.49 -28.84 -2.19
CA ILE A 635 25.94 -28.90 -2.42
C ILE A 635 26.74 -29.11 -1.12
N GLU A 636 26.18 -28.84 0.05
CA GLU A 636 26.74 -29.20 1.35
C GLU A 636 25.92 -30.37 1.94
N PRO A 637 26.51 -31.31 2.69
CA PRO A 637 25.73 -32.34 3.38
C PRO A 637 24.70 -31.68 4.32
N PRO A 638 23.47 -32.22 4.42
CA PRO A 638 22.39 -31.59 5.18
C PRO A 638 22.78 -31.46 6.64
N LYS A 639 23.09 -30.23 7.06
CA LYS A 639 23.24 -29.88 8.47
C LYS A 639 21.84 -29.69 9.05
N ALA A 640 21.56 -30.33 10.17
CA ALA A 640 20.35 -30.06 10.93
C ALA A 640 20.29 -28.55 11.25
N ARG A 641 19.21 -27.88 10.84
CA ARG A 641 19.02 -26.47 11.16
C ARG A 641 18.92 -26.29 12.67
N ALA A 642 19.41 -25.15 13.16
CA ALA A 642 19.50 -24.88 14.58
C ALA A 642 18.14 -24.90 15.30
N ASP A 643 17.07 -24.55 14.60
CA ASP A 643 15.69 -24.58 15.11
C ASP A 643 15.14 -26.01 15.26
N GLU A 644 15.41 -26.90 14.31
CA GLU A 644 14.99 -28.31 14.36
C GLU A 644 15.69 -29.12 15.45
N ALA A 645 16.85 -28.66 15.93
CA ALA A 645 17.60 -29.32 17.00
C ALA A 645 16.86 -29.38 18.35
N TYR A 646 15.81 -28.57 18.53
CA TYR A 646 14.97 -28.59 19.74
C TYR A 646 13.91 -29.70 19.73
N ALA A 647 13.66 -30.33 18.58
CA ALA A 647 12.65 -31.38 18.45
C ALA A 647 12.94 -32.58 19.37
N TRP A 648 11.92 -33.08 20.04
CA TRP A 648 12.02 -34.28 20.87
C TRP A 648 12.10 -35.53 19.99
N SER A 649 12.96 -36.48 20.37
CA SER A 649 13.05 -37.77 19.70
C SER A 649 11.89 -38.69 20.10
N PRO A 650 11.50 -39.66 19.24
CA PRO A 650 10.49 -40.66 19.57
C PRO A 650 10.74 -41.40 20.87
N ALA A 651 11.99 -41.81 21.11
CA ALA A 651 12.39 -42.48 22.35
C ALA A 651 12.15 -41.63 23.61
N ARG A 652 12.04 -40.30 23.49
CA ARG A 652 11.74 -39.41 24.62
C ARG A 652 10.24 -39.32 24.88
N PHE A 653 9.43 -38.99 23.87
CA PHE A 653 7.99 -38.79 24.07
C PHE A 653 7.18 -40.09 24.17
N LEU A 654 7.64 -41.20 23.57
CA LEU A 654 6.95 -42.49 23.65
C LEU A 654 6.97 -43.10 25.06
N LYS A 655 7.88 -42.65 25.95
CA LYS A 655 7.87 -43.05 27.36
C LYS A 655 6.56 -42.71 28.06
N ASP A 656 5.90 -41.63 27.64
CA ASP A 656 4.65 -41.16 28.24
C ASP A 656 3.40 -41.78 27.59
N ARG A 657 3.57 -42.64 26.58
CA ARG A 657 2.46 -43.29 25.83
C ARG A 657 1.51 -44.09 26.72
N LEU A 658 2.03 -44.72 27.76
CA LEU A 658 1.26 -45.57 28.67
C LEU A 658 0.88 -44.85 29.97
N ALA A 659 1.17 -43.54 30.09
CA ALA A 659 0.74 -42.78 31.26
C ALA A 659 -0.79 -42.84 31.41
N PRO A 660 -1.35 -42.87 32.64
CA PRO A 660 -2.79 -42.99 32.84
C PRO A 660 -3.59 -41.90 32.13
N ALA A 661 -4.62 -42.30 31.37
CA ALA A 661 -5.46 -41.41 30.58
C ALA A 661 -6.38 -40.49 31.41
N LYS A 662 -6.66 -40.84 32.68
CA LYS A 662 -7.50 -40.05 33.62
C LYS A 662 -8.85 -39.57 33.03
N GLY A 663 -9.45 -40.37 32.14
CA GLY A 663 -10.73 -40.05 31.50
C GLY A 663 -10.66 -39.06 30.34
N GLU A 664 -9.46 -38.71 29.86
CA GLU A 664 -9.27 -37.81 28.73
C GLU A 664 -9.50 -38.51 27.39
N ALA A 665 -10.20 -37.86 26.47
CA ALA A 665 -10.45 -38.40 25.13
C ALA A 665 -9.21 -38.32 24.23
N ARG A 666 -8.35 -37.32 24.46
CA ARG A 666 -7.09 -37.05 23.75
C ARG A 666 -6.13 -36.35 24.70
N ARG A 667 -4.83 -36.49 24.44
CA ARG A 667 -3.77 -35.70 25.10
C ARG A 667 -2.69 -35.30 24.11
N THR A 668 -2.02 -34.19 24.39
CA THR A 668 -0.79 -33.80 23.71
C THR A 668 0.40 -34.18 24.59
N LEU A 669 1.36 -34.92 24.04
CA LEU A 669 2.61 -35.28 24.73
C LEU A 669 3.63 -34.14 24.62
N VAL A 670 3.75 -33.54 23.43
CA VAL A 670 4.68 -32.44 23.13
C VAL A 670 3.98 -31.39 22.27
N ASP A 671 4.03 -30.12 22.68
CA ASP A 671 3.75 -28.96 21.82
C ASP A 671 4.97 -28.04 21.86
N LEU A 672 5.75 -28.05 20.78
CA LEU A 672 6.98 -27.27 20.64
C LEU A 672 6.83 -26.32 19.46
N THR A 673 7.04 -25.03 19.72
CA THR A 673 7.16 -23.99 18.70
C THR A 673 8.54 -23.34 18.81
N VAL A 674 9.28 -23.27 17.71
CA VAL A 674 10.58 -22.59 17.61
C VAL A 674 10.48 -21.50 16.55
N THR A 675 10.43 -20.25 16.98
CA THR A 675 10.44 -19.08 16.07
C THR A 675 11.84 -18.52 15.95
N THR A 676 12.34 -18.46 14.73
CA THR A 676 13.58 -17.74 14.38
C THR A 676 13.21 -16.44 13.68
N VAL A 677 13.57 -15.33 14.29
CA VAL A 677 13.45 -13.99 13.72
C VAL A 677 14.77 -13.64 13.05
N PHE A 678 14.73 -13.18 11.81
CA PHE A 678 15.92 -12.82 11.04
C PHE A 678 16.18 -11.32 11.06
N ASP A 679 17.40 -10.97 10.66
CA ASP A 679 17.91 -9.61 10.57
C ASP A 679 17.04 -8.66 9.75
N ASN A 680 16.45 -9.17 8.66
CA ASN A 680 15.62 -8.43 7.71
C ASN A 680 14.16 -8.25 8.16
N GLY A 681 13.78 -8.66 9.39
CA GLY A 681 12.40 -8.49 9.87
C GLY A 681 11.60 -9.78 9.89
N LEU A 682 11.79 -10.61 8.87
CA LEU A 682 11.00 -11.81 8.61
C LEU A 682 11.29 -12.92 9.63
N SER A 683 10.43 -13.93 9.66
CA SER A 683 10.49 -15.01 10.63
C SER A 683 10.29 -16.39 10.00
N SER A 684 10.66 -17.42 10.75
CA SER A 684 10.42 -18.83 10.44
C SER A 684 9.95 -19.51 11.70
N SER A 685 8.87 -20.28 11.63
CA SER A 685 8.33 -21.04 12.76
C SER A 685 8.42 -22.54 12.48
N PHE A 686 9.23 -23.26 13.24
CA PHE A 686 9.24 -24.73 13.27
C PHE A 686 8.32 -25.21 14.39
N ARG A 687 7.44 -26.16 14.10
CA ARG A 687 6.54 -26.76 15.09
C ARG A 687 6.68 -28.27 15.13
N GLN A 688 6.69 -28.83 16.33
CA GLN A 688 6.49 -30.25 16.60
C GLN A 688 5.29 -30.42 17.53
N VAL A 689 4.26 -31.11 17.04
CA VAL A 689 3.07 -31.48 17.83
C VAL A 689 3.00 -33.00 17.88
N VAL A 690 2.99 -33.54 19.09
CA VAL A 690 2.86 -34.98 19.34
C VAL A 690 1.62 -35.21 20.19
N PHE A 691 0.62 -35.90 19.65
CA PHE A 691 -0.65 -36.14 20.35
C PHE A 691 -1.08 -37.60 20.29
N GLN A 692 -1.95 -38.01 21.21
CA GLN A 692 -2.43 -39.37 21.34
C GLN A 692 -3.97 -39.37 21.52
N PRO A 693 -4.76 -39.83 20.53
CA PRO A 693 -6.16 -40.14 20.76
C PRO A 693 -6.30 -41.33 21.71
N LEU A 694 -7.25 -41.25 22.65
CA LEU A 694 -7.46 -42.26 23.70
C LEU A 694 -8.84 -42.93 23.60
N THR A 695 -9.71 -42.46 22.70
CA THR A 695 -11.03 -43.04 22.44
C THR A 695 -11.28 -43.17 20.94
N ASN A 696 -12.23 -44.02 20.54
CA ASN A 696 -12.60 -44.21 19.13
C ASN A 696 -13.07 -42.89 18.48
N ALA A 697 -13.86 -42.09 19.20
CA ALA A 697 -14.32 -40.79 18.70
C ALA A 697 -13.14 -39.81 18.49
N ALA A 698 -12.21 -39.74 19.44
CA ALA A 698 -11.02 -38.92 19.31
C ALA A 698 -10.14 -39.38 18.14
N ALA A 699 -9.92 -40.69 17.99
CA ALA A 699 -9.16 -41.26 16.88
C ALA A 699 -9.81 -40.94 15.52
N ALA A 700 -11.14 -41.02 15.42
CA ALA A 700 -11.87 -40.66 14.20
C ALA A 700 -11.72 -39.16 13.87
N SER A 701 -11.92 -38.27 14.85
CA SER A 701 -11.79 -36.82 14.66
C SER A 701 -10.35 -36.35 14.42
N SER A 702 -9.34 -37.12 14.84
CA SER A 702 -7.92 -36.76 14.69
C SER A 702 -7.27 -37.26 13.39
N ARG A 703 -8.04 -37.87 12.48
CA ARG A 703 -7.52 -38.35 11.18
C ARG A 703 -7.05 -37.23 10.27
N GLN A 704 -7.46 -35.99 10.55
CA GLN A 704 -7.00 -34.81 9.85
C GLN A 704 -6.50 -33.79 10.87
N TYR A 705 -5.32 -33.24 10.62
CA TYR A 705 -4.80 -32.08 11.34
C TYR A 705 -4.68 -30.92 10.34
N ALA A 706 -5.23 -29.76 10.67
CA ALA A 706 -5.18 -28.59 9.81
C ALA A 706 -4.70 -27.36 10.58
N PHE A 707 -3.97 -26.48 9.89
CA PHE A 707 -3.57 -25.18 10.39
C PHE A 707 -3.56 -24.15 9.26
N GLN A 708 -3.77 -22.89 9.61
CA GLN A 708 -3.86 -21.80 8.65
C GLN A 708 -2.50 -21.14 8.40
N TYR A 709 -2.26 -20.69 7.17
CA TYR A 709 -1.08 -19.90 6.79
C TYR A 709 -1.44 -18.89 5.68
N GLN A 710 -0.58 -17.91 5.41
CA GLN A 710 -0.78 -16.89 4.37
C GLN A 710 -0.05 -17.27 3.07
N ALA A 711 -0.77 -17.76 2.06
CA ALA A 711 -0.14 -18.35 0.87
C ALA A 711 0.57 -17.35 -0.06
N ASP A 712 0.35 -16.04 0.11
CA ASP A 712 1.03 -14.97 -0.63
C ASP A 712 2.38 -14.57 -0.02
N SER A 713 2.61 -14.90 1.25
CA SER A 713 3.74 -14.39 2.03
C SER A 713 4.48 -15.47 2.83
N GLN A 714 3.89 -16.64 2.97
CA GLN A 714 4.42 -17.76 3.76
C GLN A 714 4.42 -19.05 2.95
N ARG A 715 5.29 -19.97 3.36
CA ARG A 715 5.36 -21.32 2.81
C ARG A 715 5.41 -22.36 3.91
N VAL A 716 4.63 -23.43 3.72
CA VAL A 716 4.67 -24.61 4.59
C VAL A 716 5.68 -25.64 4.09
N GLN A 717 6.47 -26.21 5.00
CA GLN A 717 7.31 -27.37 4.74
C GLN A 717 6.99 -28.47 5.74
N LEU A 718 6.43 -29.58 5.27
CA LEU A 718 6.22 -30.77 6.09
C LEU A 718 7.57 -31.48 6.32
N ARG A 719 8.03 -31.55 7.57
CA ARG A 719 9.31 -32.17 7.95
C ARG A 719 9.15 -33.62 8.39
N GLY A 720 7.95 -33.99 8.81
CA GLY A 720 7.58 -35.37 9.11
C GLY A 720 6.17 -35.46 9.67
N ALA A 721 5.44 -36.48 9.28
CA ALA A 721 4.11 -36.81 9.81
C ALA A 721 4.02 -38.32 9.98
N ARG A 722 4.02 -38.78 11.24
CA ARG A 722 4.19 -40.19 11.59
C ARG A 722 3.15 -40.65 12.60
N VAL A 723 2.73 -41.89 12.49
CA VAL A 723 1.86 -42.57 13.45
C VAL A 723 2.65 -43.73 14.07
N HIS A 724 2.92 -43.63 15.36
CA HIS A 724 3.60 -44.67 16.14
C HIS A 724 2.57 -45.62 16.72
N ARG A 725 2.49 -46.84 16.18
CA ARG A 725 1.48 -47.87 16.48
C ARG A 725 1.82 -48.68 17.72
N ALA A 726 0.81 -49.35 18.29
CA ALA A 726 0.94 -50.12 19.54
C ALA A 726 1.92 -51.29 19.45
N ASP A 727 2.01 -51.91 18.28
CA ASP A 727 2.93 -53.00 17.95
C ASP A 727 4.38 -52.54 17.68
N GLY A 728 4.65 -51.23 17.73
CA GLY A 728 5.95 -50.65 17.47
C GLY A 728 6.21 -50.29 16.00
N SER A 729 5.27 -50.58 15.09
CA SER A 729 5.34 -50.11 13.70
C SER A 729 5.13 -48.59 13.62
N VAL A 730 5.65 -47.99 12.55
CA VAL A 730 5.52 -46.55 12.28
C VAL A 730 4.97 -46.37 10.87
N ASP A 731 3.78 -45.79 10.77
CA ASP A 731 3.22 -45.37 9.48
C ASP A 731 3.55 -43.91 9.22
N GLU A 732 3.71 -43.52 7.96
CA GLU A 732 3.78 -42.12 7.55
C GLU A 732 2.39 -41.62 7.10
N ALA A 733 2.19 -40.30 7.11
CA ALA A 733 0.95 -39.70 6.60
C ALA A 733 0.71 -40.09 5.14
N VAL A 734 -0.56 -40.28 4.79
CA VAL A 734 -0.95 -40.79 3.47
C VAL A 734 -1.09 -39.64 2.47
N GLU A 735 -1.51 -38.46 2.94
CA GLU A 735 -1.75 -37.30 2.10
C GLU A 735 -1.55 -36.00 2.89
N SER A 736 -1.05 -34.97 2.22
CA SER A 736 -1.07 -33.60 2.69
C SER A 736 -1.42 -32.67 1.54
N GLY A 737 -2.18 -31.62 1.81
CA GLY A 737 -2.61 -30.70 0.78
C GLY A 737 -3.05 -29.35 1.35
N GLU A 738 -3.59 -28.53 0.46
CA GLU A 738 -4.02 -27.17 0.76
C GLU A 738 -5.47 -26.97 0.34
N ALA A 739 -6.23 -26.30 1.20
CA ALA A 739 -7.61 -25.92 0.95
C ALA A 739 -7.80 -24.41 1.17
N ALA A 740 -8.85 -23.85 0.56
CA ALA A 740 -9.28 -22.49 0.89
C ALA A 740 -9.65 -22.39 2.38
N ALA A 741 -9.47 -21.20 2.97
CA ALA A 741 -10.03 -20.91 4.29
C ALA A 741 -11.56 -21.10 4.29
N ASP A 742 -12.12 -21.46 5.46
CA ASP A 742 -13.44 -22.08 5.63
C ASP A 742 -14.67 -21.27 5.15
N ASN A 743 -14.49 -20.05 4.59
CA ASN A 743 -15.57 -19.23 4.05
C ASN A 743 -15.44 -19.04 2.52
N PRO A 744 -16.20 -19.82 1.71
CA PRO A 744 -16.17 -19.74 0.25
C PRO A 744 -16.50 -18.36 -0.33
N ALA A 745 -17.28 -17.54 0.39
CA ALA A 745 -17.70 -16.21 -0.08
C ALA A 745 -16.55 -15.18 -0.04
N ILE A 746 -15.53 -15.41 0.79
CA ILE A 746 -14.35 -14.54 0.91
C ILE A 746 -13.05 -15.21 0.47
N ALA A 747 -13.05 -16.52 0.21
CA ALA A 747 -11.88 -17.30 -0.18
C ALA A 747 -11.16 -16.78 -1.45
N MET A 748 -11.86 -16.06 -2.34
CA MET A 748 -11.24 -15.42 -3.51
C MET A 748 -10.54 -14.08 -3.20
N TYR A 749 -10.79 -13.51 -2.01
CA TYR A 749 -10.34 -12.17 -1.62
C TYR A 749 -9.27 -12.18 -0.51
N THR A 750 -8.89 -13.36 -0.01
CA THR A 750 -7.82 -13.54 0.99
C THR A 750 -6.77 -14.54 0.49
N SER A 751 -5.52 -14.36 0.93
CA SER A 751 -4.43 -15.34 0.73
C SER A 751 -4.42 -16.44 1.78
N ALA A 752 -5.27 -16.36 2.80
CA ALA A 752 -5.27 -17.32 3.89
C ALA A 752 -5.74 -18.71 3.41
N ARG A 753 -4.94 -19.75 3.69
CA ARG A 753 -5.19 -21.14 3.30
C ARG A 753 -5.06 -22.07 4.50
N ASN A 754 -5.80 -23.18 4.47
CA ASN A 754 -5.66 -24.27 5.44
C ASN A 754 -4.75 -25.35 4.85
N PHE A 755 -3.60 -25.59 5.48
CA PHE A 755 -2.76 -26.75 5.19
C PHE A 755 -3.25 -27.92 6.03
N TYR A 756 -3.59 -29.05 5.38
CA TYR A 756 -4.07 -30.23 6.07
C TYR A 756 -3.12 -31.42 5.88
N VAL A 757 -3.03 -32.24 6.92
CA VAL A 757 -2.31 -33.51 6.93
C VAL A 757 -3.29 -34.60 7.30
N GLN A 758 -3.42 -35.61 6.44
CA GLN A 758 -4.30 -36.74 6.63
C GLN A 758 -3.53 -37.97 7.05
N PHE A 759 -3.93 -38.54 8.17
CA PHE A 759 -3.35 -39.73 8.75
C PHE A 759 -4.12 -40.97 8.30
N PRO A 760 -3.46 -42.15 8.22
CA PRO A 760 -4.16 -43.41 8.03
C PRO A 760 -5.16 -43.67 9.17
N ARG A 761 -5.95 -44.74 9.08
CA ARG A 761 -6.90 -45.11 10.15
C ARG A 761 -6.18 -45.12 11.50
N LEU A 762 -6.53 -44.18 12.37
CA LEU A 762 -6.02 -44.08 13.74
C LEU A 762 -6.84 -44.96 14.68
N GLU A 763 -6.16 -45.59 15.63
CA GLU A 763 -6.75 -46.36 16.73
C GLU A 763 -6.49 -45.69 18.09
N PRO A 764 -7.32 -45.94 19.11
CA PRO A 764 -7.06 -45.47 20.46
C PRO A 764 -5.69 -45.95 20.96
N GLY A 765 -4.85 -45.03 21.42
CA GLY A 765 -3.52 -45.31 21.94
C GLY A 765 -2.38 -45.12 20.94
N ASP A 766 -2.66 -44.91 19.65
CA ASP A 766 -1.67 -44.49 18.65
C ASP A 766 -1.10 -43.12 18.98
N VAL A 767 0.20 -42.91 18.76
CA VAL A 767 0.84 -41.61 18.97
C VAL A 767 1.15 -40.97 17.62
N VAL A 768 0.55 -39.83 17.35
CA VAL A 768 0.76 -39.06 16.12
C VAL A 768 1.82 -38.00 16.39
N GLU A 769 2.85 -37.98 15.56
CA GLU A 769 3.88 -36.95 15.53
C GLU A 769 3.78 -36.15 14.24
N LEU A 770 3.67 -34.83 14.37
CA LEU A 770 3.67 -33.90 13.26
C LEU A 770 4.80 -32.88 13.45
N ARG A 771 5.62 -32.70 12.43
CA ARG A 771 6.70 -31.71 12.35
C ARG A 771 6.53 -30.90 11.07
N TYR A 772 6.42 -29.60 11.18
CA TYR A 772 6.34 -28.72 10.02
C TYR A 772 7.03 -27.39 10.29
N ARG A 773 7.28 -26.65 9.21
CA ARG A 773 7.75 -25.27 9.26
C ARG A 773 6.79 -24.38 8.50
N VAL A 774 6.64 -23.16 8.98
CA VAL A 774 6.06 -22.04 8.24
C VAL A 774 7.14 -20.98 8.15
N ASP A 775 7.71 -20.83 6.96
CA ASP A 775 8.74 -19.83 6.66
C ASP A 775 8.03 -18.63 6.02
N ASP A 776 8.29 -17.41 6.49
CA ASP A 776 8.01 -16.23 5.68
C ASP A 776 8.93 -16.30 4.43
N VAL A 777 8.40 -15.94 3.26
CA VAL A 777 9.11 -16.05 1.97
C VAL A 777 8.99 -14.79 1.12
N THR A 778 8.50 -13.69 1.70
CA THR A 778 8.43 -12.41 0.99
C THR A 778 9.85 -11.88 0.70
N PRO A 779 10.08 -11.24 -0.46
CA PRO A 779 11.39 -10.66 -0.78
C PRO A 779 11.83 -9.55 0.19
N VAL A 780 10.88 -8.89 0.86
CA VAL A 780 11.04 -7.80 1.82
C VAL A 780 10.05 -7.97 2.97
N ASN A 781 10.42 -7.52 4.18
CA ASN A 781 9.44 -7.36 5.25
C ASN A 781 8.63 -6.08 5.01
N GLU A 782 7.38 -6.23 4.59
CA GLU A 782 6.50 -5.08 4.35
C GLU A 782 6.18 -4.30 5.64
N PHE A 783 6.41 -4.92 6.81
CA PHE A 783 6.28 -4.31 8.13
C PHE A 783 7.58 -3.70 8.69
N ALA A 784 8.63 -3.62 7.86
CA ALA A 784 9.95 -3.11 8.25
C ALA A 784 10.58 -3.90 9.42
N ASP A 785 10.86 -3.25 10.55
CA ASP A 785 11.44 -3.88 11.75
C ASP A 785 10.40 -4.48 12.72
N TYR A 786 9.12 -4.45 12.37
CA TYR A 786 8.07 -5.02 13.22
C TYR A 786 8.13 -6.56 13.24
N PHE A 787 8.17 -7.12 14.44
CA PHE A 787 7.84 -8.52 14.72
C PHE A 787 6.96 -8.55 15.97
N GLY A 788 5.86 -9.31 15.93
CA GLY A 788 4.96 -9.48 17.06
C GLY A 788 4.20 -10.81 16.98
N ALA A 789 4.14 -11.53 18.09
CA ALA A 789 3.55 -12.87 18.15
C ALA A 789 2.91 -13.16 19.51
N VAL A 790 1.78 -13.88 19.52
CA VAL A 790 1.13 -14.41 20.71
C VAL A 790 1.12 -15.93 20.62
N GLU A 791 1.95 -16.59 21.43
CA GLU A 791 2.09 -18.06 21.44
C GLU A 791 1.40 -18.66 22.67
N TYR A 792 0.39 -19.51 22.45
CA TYR A 792 -0.34 -20.18 23.54
C TYR A 792 0.39 -21.45 23.97
N LEU A 793 0.61 -21.62 25.27
CA LEU A 793 1.24 -22.83 25.85
C LEU A 793 0.24 -23.73 26.61
N GLN A 794 -1.03 -23.35 26.64
CA GLN A 794 -2.14 -24.12 27.19
C GLN A 794 -3.15 -24.46 26.09
N SER A 795 -3.93 -25.53 26.28
CA SER A 795 -4.98 -25.94 25.34
C SER A 795 -6.21 -26.54 26.06
N SER A 796 -7.20 -26.99 25.28
CA SER A 796 -8.40 -27.67 25.78
C SER A 796 -8.16 -29.13 26.20
N GLU A 797 -6.95 -29.64 26.03
CA GLU A 797 -6.51 -30.98 26.40
C GLU A 797 -5.21 -30.91 27.22
N PRO A 798 -4.86 -31.92 28.04
CA PRO A 798 -3.64 -31.85 28.82
C PRO A 798 -2.41 -31.93 27.91
N VAL A 799 -1.40 -31.12 28.23
CA VAL A 799 -0.13 -31.09 27.49
C VAL A 799 1.00 -31.59 28.40
N GLY A 800 1.67 -32.67 27.99
CA GLY A 800 2.79 -33.28 28.71
C GLY A 800 3.97 -32.32 28.84
N HIS A 801 4.39 -31.73 27.73
CA HIS A 801 5.42 -30.69 27.67
C HIS A 801 5.06 -29.64 26.62
N ALA A 802 4.98 -28.37 27.04
CA ALA A 802 4.79 -27.22 26.16
C ALA A 802 6.06 -26.37 26.17
N GLU A 803 6.58 -26.03 24.99
CA GLU A 803 7.79 -25.23 24.86
C GLU A 803 7.71 -24.23 23.71
N TYR A 804 8.04 -22.98 24.02
CA TYR A 804 8.28 -21.95 23.02
C TYR A 804 9.74 -21.52 23.07
N VAL A 805 10.41 -21.53 21.91
CA VAL A 805 11.79 -21.07 21.74
C VAL A 805 11.79 -19.92 20.75
N LEU A 806 12.31 -18.78 21.18
CA LEU A 806 12.48 -17.59 20.34
C LEU A 806 13.97 -17.34 20.12
N ILE A 807 14.41 -17.43 18.87
CA ILE A 807 15.77 -17.14 18.41
C ILE A 807 15.73 -15.82 17.64
N ALA A 808 16.55 -14.85 18.02
CA ALA A 808 16.61 -13.55 17.34
C ALA A 808 18.02 -12.94 17.37
N PRO A 809 18.33 -11.96 16.52
CA PRO A 809 19.60 -11.25 16.56
C PRO A 809 19.72 -10.41 17.84
N LYS A 810 20.92 -10.30 18.42
CA LYS A 810 21.19 -9.48 19.61
C LYS A 810 20.89 -8.00 19.41
N ARG A 811 21.09 -7.49 18.20
CA ARG A 811 20.82 -6.09 17.86
C ARG A 811 19.33 -5.75 17.85
N ARG A 812 18.45 -6.76 17.74
CA ARG A 812 17.01 -6.57 17.75
C ARG A 812 16.51 -6.51 19.19
N THR A 813 15.84 -5.43 19.53
CA THR A 813 15.21 -5.29 20.85
C THR A 813 13.89 -6.05 20.87
N LEU A 814 13.70 -6.90 21.87
CA LEU A 814 12.50 -7.71 22.05
C LEU A 814 11.90 -7.49 23.44
N HIS A 815 10.60 -7.23 23.48
CA HIS A 815 9.79 -7.11 24.68
C HIS A 815 8.91 -8.34 24.79
N ILE A 816 8.86 -8.93 25.99
CA ILE A 816 8.20 -10.20 26.23
C ILE A 816 7.34 -10.09 27.49
N ASP A 817 6.10 -10.57 27.39
CA ASP A 817 5.17 -10.72 28.50
C ASP A 817 4.66 -12.17 28.56
N THR A 818 4.35 -12.66 29.76
CA THR A 818 3.87 -14.03 29.98
C THR A 818 2.62 -13.99 30.84
N VAL A 819 1.50 -14.45 30.29
CA VAL A 819 0.17 -14.23 30.87
C VAL A 819 -0.49 -15.58 31.17
N ARG A 820 -0.97 -15.75 32.41
CA ARG A 820 -1.68 -16.97 32.89
C ARG A 820 -0.89 -18.28 32.75
N LEU A 821 0.44 -18.23 32.91
CA LEU A 821 1.33 -19.40 32.84
C LEU A 821 2.02 -19.70 34.19
N PRO A 822 1.28 -20.14 35.22
CA PRO A 822 1.88 -20.49 36.51
C PRO A 822 2.83 -21.67 36.37
N GLY A 823 4.05 -21.54 36.90
CA GLY A 823 5.09 -22.58 36.80
C GLY A 823 5.90 -22.58 35.51
N LEU A 824 5.76 -21.55 34.66
CA LEU A 824 6.60 -21.34 33.49
C LEU A 824 8.07 -21.19 33.87
N LYS A 825 8.95 -22.00 33.26
CA LYS A 825 10.39 -21.83 33.35
C LYS A 825 10.88 -21.04 32.15
N ARG A 826 11.41 -19.85 32.39
CA ARG A 826 12.03 -18.99 31.36
C ARG A 826 13.55 -19.04 31.46
N GLN A 827 14.22 -19.22 30.33
CA GLN A 827 15.67 -19.15 30.21
C GLN A 827 16.07 -18.23 29.06
N ARG A 828 17.14 -17.46 29.24
CA ARG A 828 17.75 -16.65 28.17
C ARG A 828 19.21 -17.07 28.02
N GLN A 829 19.65 -17.30 26.78
CA GLN A 829 21.03 -17.59 26.45
C GLN A 829 21.45 -16.75 25.24
N ASP A 830 22.69 -16.30 25.24
CA ASP A 830 23.32 -15.68 24.08
C ASP A 830 24.23 -16.70 23.39
N ARG A 831 24.14 -16.82 22.06
CA ARG A 831 24.97 -17.72 21.24
C ARG A 831 25.44 -16.98 19.99
N GLY A 832 26.73 -16.62 19.94
CA GLY A 832 27.26 -15.79 18.86
C GLY A 832 26.60 -14.41 18.83
N ASP A 833 26.02 -14.05 17.69
CA ASP A 833 25.24 -12.83 17.43
C ASP A 833 23.74 -12.99 17.75
N GLN A 834 23.30 -14.18 18.18
CA GLN A 834 21.91 -14.48 18.53
C GLN A 834 21.64 -14.41 20.03
N GLN A 835 20.41 -14.03 20.37
CA GLN A 835 19.77 -14.20 21.67
C GLN A 835 18.67 -15.26 21.54
N ILE A 836 18.60 -16.17 22.51
CA ILE A 836 17.68 -17.31 22.54
C ILE A 836 16.87 -17.23 23.84
N HIS A 837 15.55 -17.13 23.75
CA HIS A 837 14.65 -17.21 24.89
C HIS A 837 13.89 -18.54 24.82
N ARG A 838 13.84 -19.28 25.93
CA ARG A 838 13.10 -20.54 26.05
C ARG A 838 12.06 -20.43 27.15
N PHE A 839 10.84 -20.86 26.86
CA PHE A 839 9.68 -20.83 27.73
C PHE A 839 9.16 -22.26 27.83
N GLN A 840 9.29 -22.89 28.99
CA GLN A 840 9.02 -24.32 29.15
C GLN A 840 8.02 -24.58 30.27
N MET A 841 7.07 -25.46 30.00
CA MET A 841 6.14 -25.99 30.99
C MET A 841 6.00 -27.50 30.84
N SER A 842 5.82 -28.19 31.96
CA SER A 842 5.58 -29.63 31.98
C SER A 842 4.30 -29.94 32.76
N LYS A 843 3.59 -30.99 32.36
CA LYS A 843 2.29 -31.40 32.94
C LYS A 843 1.28 -30.24 32.96
N VAL A 844 1.17 -29.56 31.83
CA VAL A 844 0.25 -28.43 31.67
C VAL A 844 -1.19 -28.94 31.74
N ALA A 845 -1.94 -28.42 32.69
CA ALA A 845 -3.34 -28.76 32.86
C ALA A 845 -4.17 -28.21 31.69
N LYS A 846 -5.19 -28.98 31.27
CA LYS A 846 -6.16 -28.52 30.29
C LYS A 846 -7.01 -27.38 30.84
N VAL A 847 -7.47 -26.50 29.95
CA VAL A 847 -8.57 -25.60 30.24
C VAL A 847 -9.87 -26.30 29.85
N ALA A 848 -10.68 -26.69 30.84
CA ALA A 848 -11.94 -27.37 30.59
C ALA A 848 -12.96 -26.43 29.95
N ALA A 849 -13.65 -26.90 28.91
CA ALA A 849 -14.74 -26.16 28.29
C ALA A 849 -15.94 -26.07 29.22
N GLU A 850 -16.49 -24.87 29.40
CA GLU A 850 -17.74 -24.63 30.12
C GLU A 850 -18.73 -23.92 29.17
N PRO A 851 -20.05 -24.24 29.18
CA PRO A 851 -21.02 -23.55 28.34
C PRO A 851 -20.98 -22.04 28.54
N SER A 852 -21.00 -21.25 27.46
CA SER A 852 -20.97 -19.79 27.54
C SER A 852 -19.74 -19.22 28.28
N MET A 853 -18.59 -19.91 28.25
CA MET A 853 -17.31 -19.33 28.70
C MET A 853 -16.77 -18.28 27.71
N PRO A 854 -15.78 -17.44 28.07
CA PRO A 854 -15.12 -16.58 27.10
C PRO A 854 -14.38 -17.36 26.00
N PRO A 855 -14.08 -16.72 24.85
CA PRO A 855 -13.32 -17.36 23.77
C PRO A 855 -11.97 -17.93 24.23
N TRP A 856 -11.50 -18.99 23.57
CA TRP A 856 -10.23 -19.66 23.89
C TRP A 856 -9.04 -18.69 23.97
N SER A 857 -8.96 -17.72 23.06
CA SER A 857 -7.90 -16.72 23.02
C SER A 857 -7.85 -15.77 24.22
N GLU A 858 -8.90 -15.70 25.05
CA GLU A 858 -8.92 -14.93 26.31
C GLU A 858 -8.47 -15.78 27.52
N VAL A 859 -8.78 -17.08 27.51
CA VAL A 859 -8.62 -17.95 28.69
C VAL A 859 -7.31 -18.74 28.72
N LEU A 860 -6.74 -19.07 27.55
CA LEU A 860 -5.51 -19.84 27.44
C LEU A 860 -4.30 -19.00 27.85
N GLY A 861 -3.36 -19.58 28.60
CA GLY A 861 -2.10 -18.92 28.92
C GLY A 861 -1.18 -18.80 27.70
N PHE A 862 -0.48 -17.67 27.59
CA PHE A 862 0.35 -17.34 26.42
C PHE A 862 1.63 -16.57 26.76
N VAL A 863 2.58 -16.61 25.82
CA VAL A 863 3.75 -15.73 25.74
C VAL A 863 3.49 -14.71 24.63
N HIS A 864 3.58 -13.42 24.95
CA HIS A 864 3.43 -12.33 23.99
C HIS A 864 4.80 -11.68 23.76
N VAL A 865 5.21 -11.60 22.50
CA VAL A 865 6.50 -11.05 22.07
C VAL A 865 6.26 -9.91 21.10
N SER A 866 7.04 -8.84 21.21
CA SER A 866 7.03 -7.74 20.23
C SER A 866 8.35 -7.00 20.16
N THR A 867 8.64 -6.37 19.02
CA THR A 867 9.68 -5.33 18.91
C THR A 867 9.22 -3.98 19.49
N PHE A 868 7.94 -3.81 19.82
CA PHE A 868 7.41 -2.63 20.50
C PHE A 868 7.16 -2.88 21.99
N LYS A 869 7.68 -1.96 22.82
CA LYS A 869 7.50 -2.00 24.28
C LYS A 869 6.05 -1.77 24.70
N ASP A 870 5.39 -0.79 24.09
CA ASP A 870 4.09 -0.30 24.52
C ASP A 870 3.21 0.12 23.33
N TRP A 871 1.93 0.33 23.63
CA TRP A 871 0.91 0.66 22.65
C TRP A 871 1.15 2.01 21.98
N ARG A 872 1.90 2.91 22.62
CA ARG A 872 2.28 4.23 22.08
C ARG A 872 3.30 4.10 20.96
N ALA A 873 4.32 3.26 21.15
CA ALA A 873 5.32 2.97 20.13
C ALA A 873 4.70 2.27 18.92
N MET A 874 3.87 1.25 19.15
CA MET A 874 3.19 0.52 18.08
C MET A 874 2.21 1.42 17.30
N GLY A 875 1.44 2.28 17.99
CA GLY A 875 0.53 3.22 17.34
C GLY A 875 1.24 4.29 16.49
N ARG A 876 2.41 4.79 16.91
CA ARG A 876 3.25 5.67 16.07
C ARG A 876 3.68 4.99 14.78
N TRP A 877 4.14 3.75 14.88
CA TRP A 877 4.54 2.98 13.70
C TRP A 877 3.34 2.72 12.77
N TYR A 878 2.19 2.30 13.30
CA TYR A 878 0.98 2.07 12.49
C TYR A 878 0.50 3.37 11.81
N TRP A 879 0.55 4.50 12.51
CA TRP A 879 0.24 5.80 11.90
C TRP A 879 1.20 6.13 10.75
N GLY A 880 2.50 5.87 10.91
CA GLY A 880 3.48 6.02 9.83
C GLY A 880 3.15 5.19 8.59
N LEU A 881 2.61 3.99 8.80
CA LEU A 881 2.13 3.12 7.72
C LEU A 881 0.84 3.65 7.07
N ALA A 882 -0.10 4.23 7.82
CA ALA A 882 -1.44 4.57 7.34
C ALA A 882 -1.68 6.04 6.96
N LYS A 883 -0.86 7.00 7.45
CA LYS A 883 -1.14 8.45 7.36
C LYS A 883 -1.46 8.97 5.94
N ASP A 884 -0.71 8.52 4.93
CA ASP A 884 -0.87 8.95 3.52
C ASP A 884 -2.18 8.44 2.90
N GLN A 885 -2.91 7.58 3.60
CA GLN A 885 -4.15 6.99 3.12
C GLN A 885 -5.36 7.85 3.48
N PHE A 886 -5.18 8.82 4.39
CA PHE A 886 -6.20 9.78 4.79
C PHE A 886 -6.23 11.05 3.91
N ASP A 887 -5.29 11.19 2.98
CA ASP A 887 -5.22 12.35 2.11
C ASP A 887 -6.41 12.41 1.15
N LEU A 888 -6.96 13.62 1.00
CA LEU A 888 -8.06 13.93 0.11
C LEU A 888 -7.59 14.72 -1.10
N ASP A 889 -8.29 14.53 -2.21
CA ASP A 889 -8.20 15.41 -3.37
C ASP A 889 -9.40 16.35 -3.47
N ASP A 890 -9.34 17.31 -4.40
CA ASP A 890 -10.38 18.31 -4.55
C ASP A 890 -11.74 17.76 -4.96
N GLU A 891 -11.78 16.57 -5.56
CA GLU A 891 -13.03 15.91 -5.88
C GLU A 891 -13.71 15.33 -4.65
N THR A 892 -12.95 14.63 -3.81
CA THR A 892 -13.45 14.11 -2.53
C THR A 892 -13.81 15.26 -1.60
N ARG A 893 -13.05 16.35 -1.57
CA ARG A 893 -13.43 17.58 -0.83
C ARG A 893 -14.74 18.17 -1.33
N ARG A 894 -15.02 18.15 -2.64
CA ARG A 894 -16.31 18.58 -3.21
C ARG A 894 -17.45 17.64 -2.84
N LEU A 895 -17.22 16.33 -2.89
CA LEU A 895 -18.18 15.34 -2.44
C LEU A 895 -18.57 15.59 -0.98
N VAL A 896 -17.58 15.80 -0.11
CA VAL A 896 -17.80 16.13 1.31
C VAL A 896 -18.68 17.38 1.46
N ARG A 897 -18.40 18.45 0.72
CA ARG A 897 -19.24 19.66 0.69
C ARG A 897 -20.67 19.40 0.18
N GLN A 898 -20.81 18.53 -0.82
CA GLN A 898 -22.11 18.19 -1.42
C GLN A 898 -22.98 17.38 -0.45
N ILE A 899 -22.45 16.30 0.14
CA ILE A 899 -23.22 15.44 1.05
C ILE A 899 -23.57 16.15 2.36
N THR A 900 -22.82 17.17 2.73
CA THR A 900 -23.07 18.01 3.92
C THR A 900 -23.78 19.32 3.62
N GLN A 901 -24.20 19.56 2.37
CA GLN A 901 -24.91 20.77 2.00
C GLN A 901 -26.21 20.92 2.81
N GLY A 902 -26.37 22.08 3.46
CA GLY A 902 -27.53 22.35 4.33
C GLY A 902 -27.50 21.66 5.69
N LYS A 903 -26.44 20.91 6.04
CA LYS A 903 -26.24 20.33 7.37
C LYS A 903 -25.48 21.33 8.25
N THR A 904 -26.12 21.79 9.32
CA THR A 904 -25.60 22.92 10.13
C THR A 904 -24.99 22.45 11.44
N THR A 905 -25.35 21.26 11.91
CA THR A 905 -24.81 20.68 13.15
C THR A 905 -23.75 19.62 12.87
N ARG A 906 -22.82 19.43 13.82
CA ARG A 906 -21.80 18.37 13.77
C ARG A 906 -22.41 16.98 13.63
N LEU A 907 -23.50 16.71 14.36
CA LEU A 907 -24.21 15.44 14.30
C LEU A 907 -24.81 15.16 12.91
N GLU A 908 -25.43 16.16 12.28
CA GLU A 908 -25.99 16.03 10.93
C GLU A 908 -24.90 15.76 9.88
N GLN A 909 -23.75 16.44 10.02
CA GLN A 909 -22.59 16.23 9.17
C GLN A 909 -22.04 14.79 9.31
N VAL A 910 -21.92 14.30 10.55
CA VAL A 910 -21.48 12.92 10.83
C VAL A 910 -22.44 11.89 10.25
N LYS A 911 -23.75 12.08 10.43
CA LYS A 911 -24.77 11.20 9.84
C LYS A 911 -24.68 11.15 8.31
N ALA A 912 -24.49 12.30 7.66
CA ALA A 912 -24.39 12.37 6.20
C ALA A 912 -23.15 11.63 5.67
N VAL A 913 -21.99 11.80 6.31
CA VAL A 913 -20.76 11.08 5.94
C VAL A 913 -20.92 9.59 6.17
N TYR A 914 -21.41 9.18 7.35
CA TYR A 914 -21.57 7.78 7.68
C TYR A 914 -22.56 7.06 6.75
N ALA A 915 -23.73 7.65 6.50
CA ALA A 915 -24.71 7.12 5.57
C ALA A 915 -24.14 7.01 4.14
N TRP A 916 -23.41 8.02 3.67
CA TRP A 916 -22.78 7.95 2.35
C TRP A 916 -21.82 6.76 2.26
N VAL A 917 -20.97 6.55 3.27
CA VAL A 917 -20.01 5.44 3.29
C VAL A 917 -20.71 4.09 3.35
N THR A 918 -21.72 3.90 4.20
CA THR A 918 -22.42 2.61 4.31
C THR A 918 -23.22 2.28 3.04
N GLU A 919 -23.78 3.27 2.35
CA GLU A 919 -24.63 3.07 1.15
C GLU A 919 -23.84 3.03 -0.17
N ASN A 920 -22.75 3.79 -0.29
CA ASN A 920 -22.04 4.00 -1.56
C ASN A 920 -20.69 3.28 -1.64
N THR A 921 -20.25 2.59 -0.58
CA THR A 921 -19.03 1.79 -0.61
C THR A 921 -19.29 0.34 -0.16
N ARG A 922 -19.20 -0.61 -1.09
CA ARG A 922 -19.45 -2.03 -0.81
C ARG A 922 -18.31 -2.65 0.00
N TYR A 923 -18.64 -3.47 1.00
CA TYR A 923 -17.62 -4.21 1.75
C TYR A 923 -17.00 -5.35 0.92
N VAL A 924 -15.69 -5.28 0.67
CA VAL A 924 -14.91 -6.30 -0.06
C VAL A 924 -13.55 -6.50 0.62
N ALA A 925 -13.37 -7.63 1.29
CA ALA A 925 -12.17 -7.95 2.09
C ALA A 925 -10.98 -8.44 1.25
N LEU A 926 -10.36 -7.54 0.47
CA LEU A 926 -9.15 -7.80 -0.33
C LEU A 926 -7.87 -7.58 0.50
N GLU A 927 -7.41 -8.62 1.20
CA GLU A 927 -6.38 -8.54 2.25
C GLU A 927 -5.00 -9.10 1.85
N PHE A 928 -4.60 -8.91 0.58
CA PHE A 928 -3.32 -9.42 0.07
C PHE A 928 -2.12 -8.54 0.49
N GLY A 929 -1.05 -9.19 0.95
CA GLY A 929 0.19 -8.55 1.40
C GLY A 929 -0.05 -7.46 2.45
N ILE A 930 0.60 -6.31 2.27
CA ILE A 930 0.53 -5.18 3.21
C ILE A 930 -0.90 -4.66 3.38
N TYR A 931 -1.78 -4.85 2.38
CA TYR A 931 -3.19 -4.44 2.45
C TYR A 931 -4.03 -5.35 3.34
N GLY A 932 -3.45 -6.36 4.00
CA GLY A 932 -4.07 -6.95 5.19
C GLY A 932 -4.09 -5.98 6.39
N TYR A 933 -3.14 -5.03 6.45
CA TYR A 933 -2.93 -4.16 7.61
C TYR A 933 -3.01 -2.66 7.30
N LYS A 934 -2.47 -2.24 6.14
CA LYS A 934 -2.48 -0.85 5.66
C LYS A 934 -3.78 -0.58 4.88
N PRO A 935 -4.53 0.48 5.20
CA PRO A 935 -5.69 0.86 4.40
C PRO A 935 -5.27 1.35 3.00
N ARG A 936 -6.18 1.24 2.05
CA ARG A 936 -6.11 1.92 0.76
C ARG A 936 -6.42 3.40 0.94
N ARG A 937 -6.00 4.20 -0.05
CA ARG A 937 -6.24 5.66 -0.04
C ARG A 937 -7.72 5.98 -0.03
N CYS A 938 -8.13 6.97 0.77
CA CYS A 938 -9.50 7.48 0.80
C CYS A 938 -10.03 7.78 -0.60
N VAL A 939 -9.29 8.58 -1.38
CA VAL A 939 -9.67 8.95 -2.77
C VAL A 939 -9.88 7.73 -3.67
N GLN A 940 -9.07 6.68 -3.49
CA GLN A 940 -9.19 5.44 -4.27
C GLN A 940 -10.43 4.65 -3.88
N THR A 941 -10.72 4.53 -2.58
CA THR A 941 -11.90 3.84 -2.05
C THR A 941 -13.18 4.56 -2.48
N VAL A 942 -13.19 5.90 -2.42
CA VAL A 942 -14.29 6.76 -2.88
C VAL A 942 -14.53 6.59 -4.38
N ALA A 943 -13.48 6.67 -5.20
CA ALA A 943 -13.60 6.56 -6.66
C ALA A 943 -14.10 5.17 -7.13
N ARG A 944 -13.73 4.10 -6.41
CA ARG A 944 -14.08 2.71 -6.78
C ARG A 944 -15.40 2.23 -6.21
N GLY A 945 -15.89 2.82 -5.11
CA GLY A 945 -17.13 2.41 -4.46
C GLY A 945 -17.04 1.07 -3.70
N TRP A 946 -15.85 0.62 -3.30
CA TRP A 946 -15.66 -0.58 -2.47
C TRP A 946 -14.39 -0.51 -1.62
N GLY A 947 -14.39 -1.22 -0.48
CA GLY A 947 -13.26 -1.33 0.44
C GLY A 947 -13.51 -2.30 1.59
N ASP A 948 -12.47 -2.65 2.34
CA ASP A 948 -12.55 -3.45 3.58
C ASP A 948 -12.70 -2.58 4.86
N CYS A 949 -12.53 -3.14 6.06
CA CYS A 949 -12.86 -2.46 7.32
C CYS A 949 -12.02 -1.19 7.54
N LYS A 950 -10.70 -1.31 7.34
CA LYS A 950 -9.76 -0.20 7.45
C LYS A 950 -9.94 0.81 6.31
N ASP A 951 -10.29 0.37 5.10
CA ASP A 951 -10.58 1.27 3.98
C ASP A 951 -11.80 2.15 4.29
N LYS A 952 -12.90 1.55 4.76
CA LYS A 952 -14.13 2.29 5.10
C LYS A 952 -13.93 3.20 6.31
N ALA A 953 -13.21 2.76 7.33
CA ALA A 953 -12.82 3.60 8.47
C ALA A 953 -11.99 4.81 8.02
N THR A 954 -11.05 4.60 7.10
CA THR A 954 -10.21 5.67 6.52
C THR A 954 -11.06 6.69 5.79
N VAL A 955 -12.05 6.27 5.00
CA VAL A 955 -12.96 7.22 4.31
C VAL A 955 -13.75 8.06 5.30
N ILE A 956 -14.37 7.44 6.32
CA ILE A 956 -15.12 8.17 7.36
C ILE A 956 -14.23 9.22 8.03
N VAL A 957 -13.06 8.82 8.53
CA VAL A 957 -12.13 9.72 9.21
C VAL A 957 -11.68 10.86 8.30
N SER A 958 -11.32 10.57 7.05
CA SER A 958 -10.81 11.58 6.12
C SER A 958 -11.88 12.62 5.77
N MET A 959 -13.11 12.18 5.50
CA MET A 959 -14.24 13.06 5.18
C MET A 959 -14.66 13.92 6.38
N LEU A 960 -14.62 13.37 7.60
CA LEU A 960 -14.93 14.13 8.82
C LEU A 960 -13.85 15.16 9.14
N ARG A 961 -12.56 14.82 8.97
CA ARG A 961 -11.44 15.75 9.16
C ARG A 961 -11.51 16.94 8.20
N GLU A 962 -11.92 16.74 6.95
CA GLU A 962 -12.15 17.83 5.98
C GLU A 962 -13.22 18.83 6.45
N LEU A 963 -14.20 18.38 7.24
CA LEU A 963 -15.23 19.24 7.84
C LEU A 963 -14.75 19.93 9.14
N GLY A 964 -13.48 19.75 9.51
CA GLY A 964 -12.94 20.19 10.79
C GLY A 964 -13.56 19.45 11.97
N ILE A 965 -13.97 18.19 11.78
CA ILE A 965 -14.45 17.30 12.85
C ILE A 965 -13.32 16.34 13.18
N ASP A 966 -12.78 16.47 14.40
CA ASP A 966 -11.74 15.57 14.89
C ASP A 966 -12.25 14.13 14.87
N SER A 967 -11.46 13.26 14.25
CA SER A 967 -11.77 11.83 14.15
C SER A 967 -10.50 11.00 14.01
N THR A 968 -10.55 9.75 14.43
CA THR A 968 -9.41 8.83 14.43
C THR A 968 -9.82 7.44 14.00
N ILE A 969 -8.91 6.72 13.35
CA ILE A 969 -9.07 5.28 13.15
C ILE A 969 -8.89 4.55 14.48
N VAL A 970 -9.65 3.48 14.65
CA VAL A 970 -9.59 2.58 15.80
C VAL A 970 -9.32 1.18 15.29
N ILE A 971 -8.19 0.60 15.66
CA ILE A 971 -7.91 -0.82 15.40
C ILE A 971 -8.56 -1.62 16.53
N LEU A 972 -9.44 -2.55 16.20
CA LEU A 972 -10.26 -3.31 17.14
C LEU A 972 -9.83 -4.77 17.23
N ARG A 973 -9.91 -5.29 18.46
CA ARG A 973 -10.01 -6.70 18.74
C ARG A 973 -11.47 -6.98 19.08
N THR A 974 -12.17 -7.62 18.15
CA THR A 974 -13.59 -7.93 18.28
C THR A 974 -13.86 -8.83 19.49
N GLY A 975 -15.07 -8.77 20.02
CA GLY A 975 -15.55 -9.62 21.11
C GLY A 975 -15.46 -11.13 20.80
N MET A 976 -15.38 -11.52 19.52
CA MET A 976 -15.15 -12.90 19.09
C MET A 976 -13.80 -13.44 19.55
N ARG A 977 -12.77 -12.58 19.71
CA ARG A 977 -11.47 -12.94 20.26
C ARG A 977 -11.37 -12.75 21.78
N GLY A 978 -12.41 -12.20 22.40
CA GLY A 978 -12.45 -11.94 23.84
C GLY A 978 -11.49 -10.86 24.31
N ARG A 979 -11.46 -10.61 25.62
CA ARG A 979 -10.59 -9.62 26.27
C ARG A 979 -9.12 -10.02 26.12
N PHE A 980 -8.26 -9.01 26.09
CA PHE A 980 -6.81 -9.20 25.99
C PHE A 980 -6.10 -8.20 26.89
N SER A 981 -5.11 -8.68 27.65
CA SER A 981 -4.30 -7.84 28.54
C SER A 981 -2.86 -8.29 28.48
N SER A 982 -1.98 -7.38 28.09
CA SER A 982 -0.54 -7.58 28.09
C SER A 982 0.18 -6.24 28.30
N SER A 983 1.32 -6.30 28.98
CA SER A 983 2.25 -5.17 29.16
C SER A 983 3.03 -4.83 27.89
N VAL A 984 3.03 -5.72 26.90
CA VAL A 984 3.68 -5.57 25.58
C VAL A 984 2.63 -5.31 24.49
N ALA A 985 3.03 -4.61 23.43
CA ALA A 985 2.12 -4.20 22.35
C ALA A 985 2.50 -4.81 21.00
N SER A 986 1.54 -5.34 20.27
CA SER A 986 1.70 -5.81 18.89
C SER A 986 0.38 -5.71 18.12
N LEU A 987 0.41 -5.84 16.79
CA LEU A 987 -0.79 -5.94 15.96
C LEU A 987 -1.48 -7.31 16.08
N ALA A 988 -0.76 -8.35 16.50
CA ALA A 988 -1.26 -9.74 16.50
C ALA A 988 -2.62 -9.95 17.19
N PRO A 989 -2.99 -9.22 18.26
CA PRO A 989 -4.28 -9.38 18.92
C PRO A 989 -5.48 -8.85 18.12
N PHE A 990 -5.31 -7.91 17.19
CA PHE A 990 -6.40 -7.19 16.52
C PHE A 990 -6.91 -7.91 15.26
N ASP A 991 -8.14 -7.63 14.86
CA ASP A 991 -8.83 -8.27 13.73
C ASP A 991 -9.86 -7.39 13.00
N HIS A 992 -10.07 -6.14 13.41
CA HIS A 992 -11.04 -5.23 12.79
C HIS A 992 -10.59 -3.75 12.86
N ALA A 993 -11.25 -2.85 12.14
CA ALA A 993 -10.98 -1.41 12.20
C ALA A 993 -12.23 -0.56 11.94
N ILE A 994 -12.41 0.51 12.72
CA ILE A 994 -13.56 1.44 12.66
C ILE A 994 -13.11 2.90 12.86
N ALA A 995 -14.04 3.86 12.85
CA ALA A 995 -13.77 5.27 13.14
C ALA A 995 -14.30 5.70 14.51
N TYR A 996 -13.64 6.67 15.16
CA TYR A 996 -14.10 7.32 16.39
C TYR A 996 -14.12 8.84 16.24
N VAL A 997 -15.19 9.47 16.73
CA VAL A 997 -15.44 10.92 16.70
C VAL A 997 -15.51 11.44 18.15
N PRO A 998 -14.40 11.99 18.70
CA PRO A 998 -14.31 12.35 20.12
C PRO A 998 -15.33 13.39 20.59
N GLU A 999 -15.61 14.42 19.78
CA GLU A 999 -16.53 15.52 20.15
C GLU A 999 -17.95 15.03 20.43
N LEU A 1000 -18.38 13.95 19.77
CA LEU A 1000 -19.71 13.34 19.92
C LEU A 1000 -19.70 12.02 20.70
N ASP A 1001 -18.51 11.54 21.08
CA ASP A 1001 -18.27 10.21 21.65
C ASP A 1001 -18.89 9.06 20.83
N LEU A 1002 -18.76 9.12 19.49
CA LEU A 1002 -19.34 8.14 18.57
C LEU A 1002 -18.28 7.20 18.00
N TYR A 1003 -18.56 5.90 18.04
CA TYR A 1003 -17.84 4.87 17.31
C TYR A 1003 -18.66 4.46 16.08
N LEU A 1004 -18.04 4.51 14.90
CA LEU A 1004 -18.69 4.33 13.61
C LEU A 1004 -18.05 3.16 12.85
N ASP A 1005 -18.77 2.05 12.75
CA ASP A 1005 -18.35 0.88 11.96
C ASP A 1005 -18.89 0.98 10.53
N GLY A 1006 -18.05 1.42 9.59
CA GLY A 1006 -18.42 1.50 8.18
C GLY A 1006 -18.80 0.15 7.55
N THR A 1007 -18.43 -0.98 8.15
CA THR A 1007 -18.80 -2.32 7.67
C THR A 1007 -20.20 -2.74 8.10
N ALA A 1008 -20.81 -2.04 9.06
CA ALA A 1008 -22.13 -2.31 9.58
C ALA A 1008 -23.23 -1.60 8.76
N GLU A 1009 -23.47 -2.05 7.52
CA GLU A 1009 -24.41 -1.44 6.55
C GLU A 1009 -25.86 -1.24 7.07
N PHE A 1010 -26.24 -1.96 8.13
CA PHE A 1010 -27.58 -1.91 8.72
C PHE A 1010 -27.65 -1.18 10.07
N ALA A 1011 -26.54 -0.62 10.55
CA ALA A 1011 -26.45 0.06 11.84
C ALA A 1011 -26.47 1.58 11.66
N GLY A 1012 -27.26 2.28 12.49
CA GLY A 1012 -27.19 3.74 12.60
C GLY A 1012 -25.98 4.21 13.41
N ILE A 1013 -25.72 5.52 13.45
CA ILE A 1013 -24.54 6.08 14.15
C ILE A 1013 -24.50 5.81 15.66
N ASN A 1014 -25.64 5.44 16.27
CA ASN A 1014 -25.76 5.10 17.69
C ASN A 1014 -25.83 3.58 17.92
N GLU A 1015 -25.60 2.78 16.88
CA GLU A 1015 -25.69 1.33 16.92
C GLU A 1015 -24.34 0.72 16.57
N LEU A 1016 -23.85 -0.18 17.41
CA LEU A 1016 -22.67 -1.00 17.12
C LEU A 1016 -23.09 -2.46 16.90
N PRO A 1017 -22.41 -3.20 16.01
CA PRO A 1017 -22.63 -4.62 15.88
C PRO A 1017 -22.20 -5.34 17.18
N SER A 1018 -22.76 -6.52 17.43
CA SER A 1018 -22.53 -7.28 18.68
C SER A 1018 -21.08 -7.62 18.95
N MET A 1019 -20.26 -7.73 17.90
CA MET A 1019 -18.83 -8.01 17.98
C MET A 1019 -17.99 -6.81 18.43
N ASP A 1020 -18.51 -5.58 18.35
CA ASP A 1020 -17.77 -4.35 18.71
C ASP A 1020 -18.12 -3.83 20.10
N LEU A 1021 -19.28 -4.23 20.64
CA LEU A 1021 -19.71 -3.85 21.99
C LEU A 1021 -18.75 -4.38 23.05
N GLY A 1022 -18.26 -3.50 23.91
CA GLY A 1022 -17.27 -3.83 24.95
C GLY A 1022 -15.91 -4.30 24.42
N ALA A 1023 -15.64 -4.15 23.11
CA ALA A 1023 -14.41 -4.59 22.48
C ALA A 1023 -13.19 -3.74 22.90
N LEU A 1024 -11.99 -4.33 22.81
CA LEU A 1024 -10.74 -3.62 23.04
C LEU A 1024 -10.34 -2.90 21.74
N GLY A 1025 -10.13 -1.59 21.82
CA GLY A 1025 -9.67 -0.76 20.71
C GLY A 1025 -8.36 -0.06 20.98
N LEU A 1026 -7.58 0.16 19.93
CA LEU A 1026 -6.44 1.06 19.92
C LEU A 1026 -6.79 2.26 19.05
N LEU A 1027 -7.02 3.42 19.66
CA LEU A 1027 -7.11 4.68 18.94
C LEU A 1027 -5.73 4.98 18.35
N VAL A 1028 -5.64 5.27 17.05
CA VAL A 1028 -4.39 5.67 16.40
C VAL A 1028 -4.56 7.04 15.76
N ASN A 1029 -4.13 8.08 16.47
CA ASN A 1029 -4.27 9.47 16.05
C ASN A 1029 -2.90 10.16 15.97
N GLU A 1030 -2.35 10.32 14.78
CA GLU A 1030 -1.18 11.20 14.55
C GLU A 1030 0.02 10.88 15.46
N GLY A 1031 0.24 9.59 15.74
CA GLY A 1031 1.30 9.12 16.63
C GLY A 1031 0.99 9.20 18.13
N ASN A 1032 -0.19 9.67 18.51
CA ASN A 1032 -0.77 9.46 19.82
C ASN A 1032 -1.75 8.30 19.75
N SER A 1033 -1.45 7.22 20.49
CA SER A 1033 -2.34 6.08 20.60
C SER A 1033 -2.73 5.80 22.03
N LYS A 1034 -3.95 5.27 22.18
CA LYS A 1034 -4.57 4.98 23.47
C LYS A 1034 -5.40 3.71 23.35
N LEU A 1035 -5.18 2.77 24.25
CA LEU A 1035 -6.10 1.65 24.42
C LEU A 1035 -7.39 2.14 25.07
N VAL A 1036 -8.50 1.70 24.52
CA VAL A 1036 -9.86 2.02 24.95
C VAL A 1036 -10.71 0.76 24.96
N THR A 1037 -11.79 0.79 25.73
CA THR A 1037 -12.86 -0.20 25.67
C THR A 1037 -14.08 0.49 25.07
N LEU A 1038 -14.66 -0.11 24.04
CA LEU A 1038 -15.85 0.42 23.38
C LEU A 1038 -17.06 0.37 24.32
N PRO A 1039 -18.09 1.19 24.08
CA PRO A 1039 -19.31 1.17 24.87
C PRO A 1039 -19.95 -0.23 24.94
N GLU A 1040 -20.55 -0.53 26.09
CA GLU A 1040 -21.43 -1.69 26.28
C GLU A 1040 -22.85 -1.35 25.75
N VAL A 1041 -23.78 -2.31 25.81
CA VAL A 1041 -25.18 -2.11 25.39
C VAL A 1041 -25.83 -0.95 26.15
N ASP A 1042 -26.49 -0.01 25.45
CA ASP A 1042 -27.31 1.01 26.11
C ASP A 1042 -28.56 0.37 26.73
N PRO A 1043 -28.72 0.35 28.07
CA PRO A 1043 -29.88 -0.25 28.72
C PRO A 1043 -31.20 0.47 28.39
N ARG A 1044 -31.16 1.72 27.92
CA ARG A 1044 -32.34 2.50 27.51
C ARG A 1044 -32.85 2.09 26.13
N ALA A 1045 -32.05 1.37 25.34
CA ALA A 1045 -32.41 0.88 24.02
C ALA A 1045 -33.31 -0.37 24.10
N ALA A 1046 -34.47 -0.27 24.74
CA ALA A 1046 -35.35 -1.42 24.95
C ALA A 1046 -35.96 -1.95 23.64
N GLN A 1047 -35.98 -3.27 23.50
CA GLN A 1047 -36.83 -3.97 22.54
C GLN A 1047 -38.21 -4.14 23.18
N THR A 1048 -39.23 -3.52 22.57
CA THR A 1048 -40.61 -3.60 23.05
C THR A 1048 -41.45 -4.45 22.13
N ARG A 1049 -42.27 -5.34 22.68
CA ARG A 1049 -43.21 -6.18 21.95
C ARG A 1049 -44.58 -6.15 22.61
N GLN A 1050 -45.62 -6.01 21.80
CA GLN A 1050 -47.01 -6.08 22.24
C GLN A 1050 -47.75 -7.18 21.46
N VAL A 1051 -48.34 -8.13 22.16
CA VAL A 1051 -49.11 -9.25 21.57
C VAL A 1051 -50.57 -9.12 22.02
N THR A 1052 -51.47 -8.84 21.08
CA THR A 1052 -52.91 -8.92 21.33
C THR A 1052 -53.43 -10.25 20.80
N ALA A 1053 -53.97 -11.10 21.69
CA ALA A 1053 -54.51 -12.40 21.34
C ALA A 1053 -56.03 -12.44 21.60
N VAL A 1054 -56.82 -12.71 20.56
CA VAL A 1054 -58.24 -13.00 20.69
C VAL A 1054 -58.41 -14.51 20.67
N VAL A 1055 -58.63 -15.10 21.85
CA VAL A 1055 -58.62 -16.55 22.05
C VAL A 1055 -60.00 -17.14 21.79
N ALA A 1056 -60.05 -18.26 21.07
CA ALA A 1056 -61.23 -19.06 20.81
C ALA A 1056 -61.37 -20.21 21.83
N ALA A 1057 -62.56 -20.79 21.93
CA ALA A 1057 -62.87 -21.84 22.90
C ALA A 1057 -62.10 -23.16 22.66
N ASP A 1058 -61.63 -23.40 21.43
CA ASP A 1058 -60.83 -24.55 21.01
C ASP A 1058 -59.32 -24.36 21.22
N GLY A 1059 -58.90 -23.20 21.74
CA GLY A 1059 -57.50 -22.87 22.01
C GLY A 1059 -56.76 -22.21 20.84
N ALA A 1060 -57.41 -21.99 19.69
CA ALA A 1060 -56.88 -21.14 18.63
C ALA A 1060 -56.91 -19.66 19.05
N ALA A 1061 -56.05 -18.81 18.46
CA ALA A 1061 -56.11 -17.37 18.70
C ALA A 1061 -55.77 -16.56 17.45
N ARG A 1062 -56.53 -15.48 17.21
CA ARG A 1062 -56.12 -14.43 16.27
C ARG A 1062 -55.16 -13.48 16.97
N LEU A 1063 -53.97 -13.34 16.40
CA LEU A 1063 -52.86 -12.58 16.97
C LEU A 1063 -52.63 -11.28 16.19
N THR A 1064 -52.36 -10.21 16.92
CA THR A 1064 -51.73 -8.98 16.40
C THR A 1064 -50.51 -8.68 17.25
N MET A 1065 -49.32 -8.75 16.65
CA MET A 1065 -48.03 -8.62 17.33
C MET A 1065 -47.31 -7.39 16.80
N SER A 1066 -47.02 -6.42 17.66
CA SER A 1066 -46.28 -5.20 17.30
C SER A 1066 -44.92 -5.23 17.98
N TYR A 1067 -43.86 -5.07 17.20
CA TYR A 1067 -42.49 -5.00 17.67
C TYR A 1067 -41.92 -3.62 17.37
N ARG A 1068 -41.12 -3.11 18.30
CA ARG A 1068 -40.27 -1.94 18.09
C ARG A 1068 -38.90 -2.24 18.69
N THR A 1069 -37.85 -2.13 17.88
CA THR A 1069 -36.47 -2.43 18.30
C THR A 1069 -35.51 -1.32 17.88
N GLN A 1070 -34.51 -1.07 18.72
CA GLN A 1070 -33.44 -0.08 18.55
C GLN A 1070 -32.16 -0.62 19.20
N GLY A 1071 -31.00 -0.04 18.89
CA GLY A 1071 -29.73 -0.48 19.48
C GLY A 1071 -29.25 -1.81 18.91
N VAL A 1072 -28.66 -2.67 19.74
CA VAL A 1072 -27.93 -3.89 19.31
C VAL A 1072 -28.76 -4.87 18.45
N SER A 1073 -30.08 -4.89 18.60
CA SER A 1073 -30.96 -5.82 17.85
C SER A 1073 -31.44 -5.27 16.51
N ALA A 1074 -31.55 -3.95 16.36
CA ALA A 1074 -32.15 -3.34 15.16
C ALA A 1074 -31.40 -3.65 13.85
N PRO A 1075 -30.04 -3.62 13.78
CA PRO A 1075 -29.33 -3.97 12.56
C PRO A 1075 -29.60 -5.39 12.07
N SER A 1076 -29.75 -6.34 13.01
CA SER A 1076 -30.05 -7.73 12.68
C SER A 1076 -31.47 -7.89 12.11
N TRP A 1077 -32.42 -7.09 12.60
CA TRP A 1077 -33.80 -7.06 12.09
C TRP A 1077 -33.88 -6.43 10.70
N ARG A 1078 -33.19 -5.31 10.47
CA ARG A 1078 -33.09 -4.70 9.13
C ARG A 1078 -32.55 -5.72 8.13
N ARG A 1079 -31.39 -6.32 8.41
CA ARG A 1079 -30.80 -7.36 7.54
C ARG A 1079 -31.72 -8.55 7.29
N ARG A 1080 -32.44 -9.01 8.32
CA ARG A 1080 -33.29 -10.20 8.24
C ARG A 1080 -34.57 -9.93 7.44
N TYR A 1081 -35.17 -8.76 7.57
CA TYR A 1081 -36.50 -8.45 7.02
C TYR A 1081 -36.51 -7.44 5.86
N GLN A 1082 -35.38 -6.87 5.45
CA GLN A 1082 -35.33 -5.88 4.35
C GLN A 1082 -35.92 -6.41 3.04
N ALA A 1083 -35.51 -7.60 2.57
CA ALA A 1083 -35.93 -8.14 1.29
C ALA A 1083 -37.41 -8.59 1.26
N GLU A 1084 -38.28 -7.79 0.63
CA GLU A 1084 -39.75 -8.03 0.58
C GLU A 1084 -40.11 -9.44 0.07
N ALA A 1085 -39.41 -9.93 -0.97
CA ALA A 1085 -39.70 -11.22 -1.61
C ALA A 1085 -39.60 -12.44 -0.67
N THR A 1086 -38.73 -12.39 0.34
CA THR A 1086 -38.53 -13.51 1.29
C THR A 1086 -38.98 -13.17 2.71
N ARG A 1087 -39.41 -11.92 2.95
CA ARG A 1087 -39.77 -11.40 4.27
C ARG A 1087 -40.86 -12.24 4.93
N ARG A 1088 -41.93 -12.55 4.20
CA ARG A 1088 -43.09 -13.29 4.73
C ARG A 1088 -42.69 -14.69 5.22
N GLU A 1089 -41.92 -15.42 4.42
CA GLU A 1089 -41.45 -16.75 4.78
C GLU A 1089 -40.54 -16.72 6.02
N ARG A 1090 -39.63 -15.73 6.09
CA ARG A 1090 -38.74 -15.56 7.26
C ARG A 1090 -39.53 -15.24 8.53
N VAL A 1091 -40.46 -14.29 8.47
CA VAL A 1091 -41.35 -13.95 9.60
C VAL A 1091 -42.17 -15.18 10.02
N GLN A 1092 -42.77 -15.89 9.06
CA GLN A 1092 -43.54 -17.11 9.31
C GLN A 1092 -42.70 -18.17 10.04
N ARG A 1093 -41.45 -18.35 9.63
CA ARG A 1093 -40.51 -19.29 10.25
C ARG A 1093 -40.09 -18.85 11.65
N ASP A 1094 -39.75 -17.58 11.82
CA ASP A 1094 -39.23 -17.03 13.08
C ASP A 1094 -40.29 -17.03 14.17
N ILE A 1095 -41.48 -16.53 13.86
CA ILE A 1095 -42.60 -16.49 14.81
C ILE A 1095 -43.21 -17.89 15.00
N GLY A 1096 -43.16 -18.73 13.97
CA GLY A 1096 -43.61 -20.13 14.05
C GLY A 1096 -42.86 -20.99 15.06
N GLN A 1097 -41.64 -20.59 15.47
CA GLN A 1097 -40.94 -21.24 16.58
C GLN A 1097 -41.59 -20.97 17.95
N GLU A 1098 -42.19 -19.80 18.12
CA GLU A 1098 -42.89 -19.40 19.35
C GLU A 1098 -44.36 -19.84 19.33
N PHE A 1099 -45.02 -19.75 18.17
CA PHE A 1099 -46.41 -20.16 17.95
C PHE A 1099 -46.50 -21.27 16.88
N PRO A 1100 -46.35 -22.55 17.27
CA PRO A 1100 -46.29 -23.66 16.33
C PRO A 1100 -47.54 -23.82 15.45
N GLY A 1101 -47.36 -23.63 14.14
CA GLY A 1101 -48.44 -23.69 13.16
C GLY A 1101 -49.17 -22.36 12.93
N LEU A 1102 -48.59 -21.23 13.37
CA LEU A 1102 -49.09 -19.90 13.00
C LEU A 1102 -49.33 -19.81 11.49
N GLU A 1103 -50.43 -19.21 11.08
CA GLU A 1103 -50.69 -18.83 9.69
C GLU A 1103 -50.84 -17.31 9.60
N LEU A 1104 -49.98 -16.65 8.84
CA LEU A 1104 -50.06 -15.21 8.63
C LEU A 1104 -51.30 -14.82 7.81
N SER A 1105 -51.95 -13.72 8.16
CA SER A 1105 -53.07 -13.18 7.36
C SER A 1105 -52.63 -12.93 5.90
N PRO A 1106 -53.50 -13.15 4.90
CA PRO A 1106 -53.14 -13.03 3.49
C PRO A 1106 -52.79 -11.59 3.10
N GLY A 1107 -52.02 -11.44 2.02
CA GLY A 1107 -51.65 -10.13 1.48
C GLY A 1107 -50.68 -9.33 2.36
N LYS A 1108 -50.58 -8.02 2.08
CA LYS A 1108 -49.68 -7.08 2.79
C LYS A 1108 -50.15 -6.75 4.20
N GLU A 1109 -51.41 -7.00 4.54
CA GLU A 1109 -51.96 -6.72 5.87
C GLU A 1109 -51.45 -7.67 6.96
N GLY A 1110 -50.94 -8.85 6.57
CA GLY A 1110 -50.34 -9.81 7.50
C GLY A 1110 -49.01 -9.37 8.09
N ILE A 1111 -48.25 -8.50 7.40
CA ILE A 1111 -46.98 -7.96 7.86
C ILE A 1111 -46.83 -6.50 7.44
N LEU A 1112 -46.84 -5.59 8.41
CA LEU A 1112 -46.54 -4.17 8.21
C LEU A 1112 -45.16 -3.88 8.79
N VAL A 1113 -44.33 -3.16 8.03
CA VAL A 1113 -42.97 -2.78 8.42
C VAL A 1113 -42.86 -1.26 8.48
N GLY A 1114 -42.11 -0.74 9.45
CA GLY A 1114 -41.77 0.66 9.59
C GLY A 1114 -40.26 0.84 9.77
N ASN A 1115 -39.69 1.85 9.11
CA ASN A 1115 -38.30 2.27 9.22
C ASN A 1115 -37.23 1.17 8.96
N LEU A 1116 -37.53 0.14 8.15
CA LEU A 1116 -36.52 -0.88 7.81
C LEU A 1116 -35.34 -0.31 7.00
N ASP A 1117 -35.60 0.73 6.22
CA ASP A 1117 -34.62 1.38 5.35
C ASP A 1117 -34.01 2.65 5.98
N ASP A 1118 -34.41 3.00 7.21
CA ASP A 1118 -33.85 4.15 7.95
C ASP A 1118 -33.06 3.64 9.17
N PRO A 1119 -31.71 3.61 9.10
CA PRO A 1119 -30.87 3.11 10.17
C PRO A 1119 -30.88 4.00 11.42
N GLU A 1120 -31.34 5.25 11.31
CA GLU A 1120 -31.39 6.22 12.41
C GLU A 1120 -32.68 6.13 13.23
N ARG A 1121 -33.65 5.34 12.76
CA ARG A 1121 -34.94 5.16 13.42
C ARG A 1121 -35.12 3.71 13.92
N PRO A 1122 -35.87 3.53 15.02
CA PRO A 1122 -36.25 2.21 15.50
C PRO A 1122 -37.03 1.42 14.44
N VAL A 1123 -36.71 0.14 14.31
CA VAL A 1123 -37.42 -0.78 13.41
C VAL A 1123 -38.76 -1.13 14.04
N GLU A 1124 -39.82 -0.99 13.25
CA GLU A 1124 -41.19 -1.33 13.65
C GLU A 1124 -41.72 -2.48 12.78
N LEU A 1125 -42.36 -3.47 13.40
CA LEU A 1125 -42.92 -4.62 12.70
C LEU A 1125 -44.26 -5.01 13.33
N THR A 1126 -45.35 -4.96 12.57
CA THR A 1126 -46.66 -5.46 12.98
C THR A 1126 -46.99 -6.74 12.21
N ILE A 1127 -47.36 -7.79 12.91
CA ILE A 1127 -47.66 -9.11 12.36
C ILE A 1127 -49.10 -9.47 12.73
N LYS A 1128 -49.88 -9.93 11.76
CA LYS A 1128 -51.25 -10.43 11.96
C LYS A 1128 -51.35 -11.85 11.43
N GLY A 1129 -51.98 -12.72 12.21
CA GLY A 1129 -52.14 -14.12 11.85
C GLY A 1129 -53.01 -14.89 12.84
N GLU A 1130 -53.16 -16.18 12.58
CA GLU A 1130 -53.91 -17.12 13.40
C GLU A 1130 -52.98 -18.22 13.93
N ALA A 1131 -52.98 -18.41 15.23
CA ALA A 1131 -52.21 -19.46 15.90
C ALA A 1131 -53.17 -20.57 16.35
N PRO A 1132 -53.23 -21.72 15.65
CA PRO A 1132 -54.19 -22.79 15.93
C PRO A 1132 -53.92 -23.50 17.27
N ARG A 1133 -52.72 -23.33 17.83
CA ARG A 1133 -52.29 -23.94 19.10
C ARG A 1133 -51.72 -22.90 20.07
N PHE A 1134 -52.39 -21.75 20.17
CA PHE A 1134 -51.99 -20.69 21.11
C PHE A 1134 -52.17 -21.13 22.58
N ALA A 1135 -53.33 -21.73 22.89
CA ALA A 1135 -53.61 -22.30 24.19
C ALA A 1135 -53.70 -23.84 24.12
N ARG A 1136 -53.18 -24.51 25.16
CA ARG A 1136 -53.35 -25.95 25.33
C ARG A 1136 -54.70 -26.21 26.00
N VAL A 1137 -55.53 -27.05 25.39
CA VAL A 1137 -56.83 -27.45 25.93
C VAL A 1137 -56.66 -28.71 26.79
N GLU A 1138 -57.06 -28.66 28.06
CA GLU A 1138 -57.06 -29.81 28.99
C GLU A 1138 -58.34 -29.79 29.82
N SER A 1139 -59.20 -30.81 29.68
CA SER A 1139 -60.43 -30.98 30.45
C SER A 1139 -61.33 -29.72 30.49
N GLY A 1140 -61.46 -29.01 29.35
CA GLY A 1140 -62.26 -27.79 29.23
C GLY A 1140 -61.54 -26.48 29.63
N ARG A 1141 -60.31 -26.56 30.13
CA ARG A 1141 -59.44 -25.43 30.50
C ARG A 1141 -58.49 -25.07 29.37
N LEU A 1142 -58.19 -23.78 29.23
CA LEU A 1142 -57.21 -23.25 28.28
C LEU A 1142 -55.97 -22.77 29.04
N SER A 1143 -54.81 -23.35 28.76
CA SER A 1143 -53.52 -22.97 29.35
C SER A 1143 -52.60 -22.35 28.31
N MET A 1144 -52.16 -21.11 28.48
CA MET A 1144 -51.39 -20.34 27.49
C MET A 1144 -50.18 -19.62 28.10
N ALA A 1145 -49.12 -19.48 27.32
CA ALA A 1145 -47.96 -18.66 27.70
C ALA A 1145 -48.27 -17.19 27.38
N VAL A 1146 -48.04 -16.30 28.36
CA VAL A 1146 -48.39 -14.86 28.25
C VAL A 1146 -47.20 -13.97 28.63
N THR A 1147 -46.00 -14.51 28.50
CA THR A 1147 -44.69 -13.90 28.76
C THR A 1147 -43.66 -14.59 27.85
N SER A 1148 -42.57 -13.90 27.50
CA SER A 1148 -41.41 -14.57 26.87
C SER A 1148 -40.71 -15.50 27.84
N ASN A 1149 -40.40 -16.71 27.39
CA ASN A 1149 -39.49 -17.60 28.11
C ASN A 1149 -38.07 -17.45 27.58
N TYR A 1150 -37.25 -16.66 28.26
CA TYR A 1150 -35.85 -16.42 27.87
C TYR A 1150 -34.89 -17.56 28.21
N ARG A 1151 -35.34 -18.55 28.99
CA ARG A 1151 -34.58 -19.75 29.39
C ARG A 1151 -33.15 -19.41 29.86
N LEU A 1152 -33.01 -18.46 30.77
CA LEU A 1152 -31.72 -17.96 31.25
C LEU A 1152 -30.91 -19.07 31.95
N THR A 1153 -31.59 -19.92 32.72
CA THR A 1153 -30.97 -21.00 33.49
C THR A 1153 -30.30 -22.05 32.59
N PRO A 1154 -30.99 -22.72 31.65
CA PRO A 1154 -30.34 -23.71 30.78
C PRO A 1154 -29.31 -23.09 29.82
N SER A 1155 -29.44 -21.80 29.49
CA SER A 1155 -28.55 -21.13 28.52
C SER A 1155 -27.26 -20.58 29.17
N PHE A 1156 -27.34 -20.09 30.41
CA PHE A 1156 -26.25 -19.33 31.04
C PHE A 1156 -25.94 -19.74 32.50
N ALA A 1157 -26.74 -20.62 33.11
CA ALA A 1157 -26.55 -21.04 34.51
C ALA A 1157 -26.83 -22.54 34.76
N SER A 1158 -26.54 -23.40 33.76
CA SER A 1158 -26.84 -24.83 33.81
C SER A 1158 -25.96 -25.61 34.80
N LEU A 1159 -24.71 -25.19 35.00
CA LEU A 1159 -23.75 -25.85 35.89
C LEU A 1159 -24.03 -25.54 37.37
N SER A 1160 -23.59 -26.41 38.29
CA SER A 1160 -23.67 -26.18 39.74
C SER A 1160 -22.58 -25.22 40.24
N THR A 1161 -21.37 -25.31 39.68
CA THR A 1161 -20.22 -24.47 39.97
C THR A 1161 -19.45 -24.20 38.67
N ARG A 1162 -18.57 -23.19 38.66
CA ARG A 1162 -17.77 -22.79 37.50
C ARG A 1162 -16.36 -22.37 37.89
N LYS A 1163 -15.44 -22.48 36.93
CA LYS A 1163 -14.07 -21.94 37.00
C LYS A 1163 -13.85 -20.79 36.03
N GLN A 1164 -14.65 -20.68 34.98
CA GLN A 1164 -14.57 -19.61 33.99
C GLN A 1164 -15.72 -18.63 34.17
N ASP A 1165 -15.50 -17.40 33.73
CA ASP A 1165 -16.56 -16.40 33.64
C ASP A 1165 -17.71 -16.91 32.74
N VAL A 1166 -18.93 -16.43 32.99
CA VAL A 1166 -20.02 -16.54 32.02
C VAL A 1166 -19.94 -15.34 31.08
N SER A 1167 -19.76 -15.60 29.80
CA SER A 1167 -19.90 -14.67 28.68
C SER A 1167 -21.37 -14.55 28.32
N LEU A 1168 -21.98 -13.41 28.64
CA LEU A 1168 -23.35 -13.14 28.23
C LEU A 1168 -23.34 -12.44 26.88
N PRO A 1169 -24.20 -12.83 25.93
CA PRO A 1169 -24.41 -12.03 24.74
C PRO A 1169 -24.95 -10.65 25.15
N PRO A 1170 -24.83 -9.62 24.29
CA PRO A 1170 -25.34 -8.28 24.57
C PRO A 1170 -26.87 -8.28 24.59
N ILE A 1171 -27.46 -8.74 25.69
CA ILE A 1171 -28.89 -8.74 25.97
C ILE A 1171 -29.22 -7.36 26.55
N GLY A 1172 -29.95 -6.55 25.79
CA GLY A 1172 -30.45 -5.25 26.26
C GLY A 1172 -31.65 -5.38 27.20
N THR A 1173 -32.49 -4.35 27.21
CA THR A 1173 -33.79 -4.38 27.89
C THR A 1173 -34.85 -4.97 26.96
N MET A 1174 -35.62 -5.95 27.42
CA MET A 1174 -36.75 -6.54 26.71
C MET A 1174 -38.04 -6.28 27.49
N GLU A 1175 -39.04 -5.71 26.82
CA GLU A 1175 -40.34 -5.39 27.40
C GLU A 1175 -41.44 -6.01 26.55
N ASP A 1176 -42.22 -6.89 27.15
CA ASP A 1176 -43.33 -7.59 26.52
C ASP A 1176 -44.65 -7.18 27.16
N THR A 1177 -45.69 -7.00 26.36
CA THR A 1177 -47.06 -6.84 26.83
C THR A 1177 -48.00 -7.76 26.08
N PHE A 1178 -48.56 -8.75 26.78
CA PHE A 1178 -49.62 -9.61 26.28
C PHE A 1178 -50.98 -9.05 26.69
N VAL A 1179 -51.87 -8.89 25.73
CA VAL A 1179 -53.26 -8.50 25.92
C VAL A 1179 -54.14 -9.64 25.42
N VAL A 1180 -54.62 -10.47 26.34
CA VAL A 1180 -55.40 -11.67 26.03
C VAL A 1180 -56.88 -11.37 26.23
N LYS A 1181 -57.67 -11.42 25.14
CA LYS A 1181 -59.13 -11.35 25.17
C LYS A 1181 -59.68 -12.77 25.27
N LEU A 1182 -60.46 -13.03 26.31
CA LEU A 1182 -60.97 -14.35 26.65
C LEU A 1182 -62.22 -14.70 25.80
N PRO A 1183 -62.48 -16.00 25.54
CA PRO A 1183 -63.75 -16.43 24.96
C PRO A 1183 -64.93 -16.05 25.87
N ALA A 1184 -66.10 -15.81 25.28
CA ALA A 1184 -67.31 -15.47 26.04
C ALA A 1184 -67.64 -16.56 27.08
N GLY A 1185 -67.94 -16.14 28.31
CA GLY A 1185 -68.32 -17.03 29.42
C GLY A 1185 -67.15 -17.70 30.16
N LYS A 1186 -65.92 -17.57 29.70
CA LYS A 1186 -64.72 -18.12 30.37
C LYS A 1186 -64.25 -17.21 31.51
N GLN A 1187 -63.79 -17.80 32.62
CA GLN A 1187 -63.22 -17.08 33.77
C GLN A 1187 -61.74 -17.43 33.99
N VAL A 1188 -60.99 -16.53 34.61
CA VAL A 1188 -59.57 -16.75 34.93
C VAL A 1188 -59.47 -17.65 36.17
N LEU A 1189 -58.88 -18.83 36.02
CA LEU A 1189 -58.58 -19.72 37.14
C LEU A 1189 -57.24 -19.41 37.80
N ALA A 1190 -56.22 -19.13 36.98
CA ALA A 1190 -54.89 -18.77 37.44
C ALA A 1190 -54.23 -17.84 36.43
N ALA A 1191 -53.69 -16.71 36.90
CA ALA A 1191 -52.88 -15.81 36.11
C ALA A 1191 -51.44 -15.79 36.65
N PRO A 1192 -50.45 -15.32 35.87
CA PRO A 1192 -49.12 -15.06 36.40
C PRO A 1192 -49.18 -14.17 37.65
N ALA A 1193 -48.38 -14.48 38.65
CA ALA A 1193 -48.25 -13.66 39.85
C ALA A 1193 -47.44 -12.40 39.52
N ALA A 1194 -47.90 -11.25 40.00
CA ALA A 1194 -47.10 -10.03 39.94
C ALA A 1194 -45.84 -10.22 40.79
N ARG A 1195 -44.67 -10.14 40.14
CA ARG A 1195 -43.38 -10.39 40.79
C ARG A 1195 -42.31 -9.54 40.13
N SER A 1196 -41.48 -8.92 40.95
CA SER A 1196 -40.27 -8.21 40.50
C SER A 1196 -39.07 -8.70 41.29
N GLY A 1197 -37.89 -8.64 40.67
CA GLY A 1197 -36.62 -8.92 41.31
C GLY A 1197 -35.51 -8.08 40.69
N ALA A 1198 -34.57 -7.65 41.52
CA ALA A 1198 -33.42 -6.88 41.08
C ALA A 1198 -32.15 -7.47 41.71
N SER A 1199 -31.07 -7.44 40.95
CA SER A 1199 -29.74 -7.89 41.36
C SER A 1199 -28.68 -7.03 40.68
N PRO A 1200 -27.39 -7.14 41.06
CA PRO A 1200 -26.30 -6.51 40.32
C PRO A 1200 -26.18 -6.97 38.85
N PHE A 1201 -26.83 -8.07 38.47
CA PHE A 1201 -26.79 -8.61 37.10
C PHE A 1201 -27.90 -8.06 36.20
N GLY A 1202 -28.93 -7.45 36.79
CA GLY A 1202 -30.12 -7.00 36.08
C GLY A 1202 -31.39 -7.09 36.92
N SER A 1203 -32.53 -6.92 36.26
CA SER A 1203 -33.85 -6.93 36.89
C SER A 1203 -34.89 -7.63 36.02
N TYR A 1204 -35.89 -8.22 36.64
CA TYR A 1204 -37.09 -8.70 35.98
C TYR A 1204 -38.35 -8.17 36.68
N GLU A 1205 -39.41 -7.99 35.92
CA GLU A 1205 -40.73 -7.57 36.44
C GLU A 1205 -41.83 -8.27 35.64
N VAL A 1206 -42.87 -8.72 36.33
CA VAL A 1206 -44.14 -9.18 35.76
C VAL A 1206 -45.26 -8.43 36.47
N LYS A 1207 -46.11 -7.76 35.70
CA LYS A 1207 -47.32 -7.07 36.13
C LYS A 1207 -48.52 -7.70 35.45
N VAL A 1208 -49.61 -7.86 36.20
CA VAL A 1208 -50.86 -8.43 35.70
C VAL A 1208 -52.02 -7.51 36.05
N GLU A 1209 -52.78 -7.12 35.03
CA GLU A 1209 -54.00 -6.33 35.13
C GLU A 1209 -55.16 -7.20 34.60
N GLN A 1210 -56.17 -7.43 35.43
CA GLN A 1210 -57.36 -8.21 35.04
C GLN A 1210 -58.57 -7.29 34.93
N SER A 1211 -59.32 -7.44 33.84
CA SER A 1211 -60.57 -6.75 33.59
C SER A 1211 -61.61 -7.73 33.03
N PRO A 1212 -62.93 -7.42 33.06
CA PRO A 1212 -63.94 -8.32 32.51
C PRO A 1212 -63.62 -8.74 31.07
N GLY A 1213 -63.47 -10.04 30.83
CA GLY A 1213 -63.18 -10.62 29.51
C GLY A 1213 -61.75 -10.43 28.97
N GLN A 1214 -60.82 -9.88 29.76
CA GLN A 1214 -59.45 -9.59 29.29
C GLN A 1214 -58.41 -9.66 30.41
N VAL A 1215 -57.23 -10.18 30.09
CA VAL A 1215 -56.05 -10.16 30.96
C VAL A 1215 -54.90 -9.49 30.22
N LYS A 1216 -54.28 -8.50 30.86
CA LYS A 1216 -53.06 -7.84 30.37
C LYS A 1216 -51.88 -8.24 31.26
N VAL A 1217 -50.86 -8.80 30.66
CA VAL A 1217 -49.61 -9.19 31.32
C VAL A 1217 -48.47 -8.40 30.72
N THR A 1218 -47.79 -7.60 31.51
CA THR A 1218 -46.58 -6.88 31.11
C THR A 1218 -45.38 -7.51 31.79
N SER A 1219 -44.36 -7.88 31.03
CA SER A 1219 -43.10 -8.39 31.57
C SER A 1219 -41.90 -7.62 31.07
N LYS A 1220 -40.91 -7.41 31.93
CA LYS A 1220 -39.64 -6.77 31.62
C LYS A 1220 -38.50 -7.65 32.05
N LEU A 1221 -37.50 -7.83 31.19
CA LEU A 1221 -36.20 -8.40 31.54
C LEU A 1221 -35.11 -7.41 31.12
N GLN A 1222 -34.21 -7.11 32.04
CA GLN A 1222 -33.04 -6.29 31.79
C GLN A 1222 -31.82 -7.03 32.30
N ILE A 1223 -30.81 -7.21 31.45
CA ILE A 1223 -29.48 -7.69 31.82
C ILE A 1223 -28.51 -6.51 31.72
N THR A 1224 -27.77 -6.24 32.78
CA THR A 1224 -26.88 -5.06 32.86
C THR A 1224 -25.41 -5.41 32.84
N LYS A 1225 -25.07 -6.71 32.85
CA LYS A 1225 -23.69 -7.19 32.94
C LYS A 1225 -23.38 -8.13 31.77
N ALA A 1226 -22.25 -7.91 31.10
CA ALA A 1226 -21.77 -8.78 30.01
C ALA A 1226 -20.94 -9.99 30.51
N ARG A 1227 -20.44 -9.92 31.75
CA ARG A 1227 -19.54 -10.92 32.35
C ARG A 1227 -19.96 -11.26 33.79
N VAL A 1228 -20.12 -12.54 34.10
CA VAL A 1228 -20.35 -13.02 35.48
C VAL A 1228 -19.15 -13.84 35.92
N SER A 1229 -18.46 -13.42 36.98
CA SER A 1229 -17.29 -14.15 37.49
C SER A 1229 -17.69 -15.43 38.24
N PRO A 1230 -16.76 -16.41 38.43
CA PRO A 1230 -17.02 -17.59 39.24
C PRO A 1230 -17.52 -17.29 40.66
N ALA A 1231 -17.03 -16.21 41.28
CA ALA A 1231 -17.44 -15.79 42.62
C ALA A 1231 -18.91 -15.32 42.67
N GLU A 1232 -19.41 -14.78 41.56
CA GLU A 1232 -20.77 -14.26 41.43
C GLU A 1232 -21.77 -15.32 40.92
N TYR A 1233 -21.27 -16.44 40.40
CA TYR A 1233 -22.07 -17.42 39.66
C TYR A 1233 -23.23 -18.00 40.46
N ALA A 1234 -23.07 -18.23 41.77
CA ALA A 1234 -24.16 -18.73 42.61
C ALA A 1234 -25.32 -17.72 42.70
N ALA A 1235 -25.00 -16.43 42.85
CA ALA A 1235 -26.00 -15.36 42.87
C ALA A 1235 -26.65 -15.16 41.49
N TRP A 1236 -25.86 -15.26 40.41
CA TRP A 1236 -26.37 -15.23 39.04
C TRP A 1236 -27.33 -16.39 38.75
N LYS A 1237 -26.96 -17.61 39.13
CA LYS A 1237 -27.81 -18.78 38.95
C LYS A 1237 -29.14 -18.63 39.69
N ARG A 1238 -29.10 -18.11 40.92
CA ARG A 1238 -30.31 -17.81 41.69
C ARG A 1238 -31.19 -16.79 40.97
N PHE A 1239 -30.61 -15.69 40.48
CA PHE A 1239 -31.32 -14.70 39.68
C PHE A 1239 -31.96 -15.32 38.42
N CYS A 1240 -31.23 -16.16 37.67
CA CYS A 1240 -31.78 -16.85 36.50
C CYS A 1240 -32.97 -17.75 36.85
N ILE A 1241 -32.89 -18.51 37.94
CA ILE A 1241 -33.98 -19.39 38.39
C ILE A 1241 -35.20 -18.56 38.78
N GLU A 1242 -35.01 -17.49 39.54
CA GLU A 1242 -36.08 -16.60 39.99
C GLU A 1242 -36.75 -15.88 38.81
N ALA A 1243 -35.96 -15.38 37.85
CA ALA A 1243 -36.43 -14.74 36.63
C ALA A 1243 -37.17 -15.72 35.71
N ASP A 1244 -36.59 -16.89 35.41
CA ASP A 1244 -37.24 -17.91 34.59
C ASP A 1244 -38.55 -18.36 35.24
N SER A 1245 -38.57 -18.58 36.56
CA SER A 1245 -39.77 -18.97 37.31
C SER A 1245 -40.87 -17.90 37.24
N ALA A 1246 -40.52 -16.61 37.31
CA ALA A 1246 -41.47 -15.51 37.18
C ALA A 1246 -42.02 -15.42 35.74
N LEU A 1247 -41.15 -15.58 34.74
CA LEU A 1247 -41.44 -15.39 33.32
C LEU A 1247 -41.98 -16.65 32.64
N SER A 1248 -42.09 -17.79 33.33
CA SER A 1248 -42.64 -19.04 32.77
C SER A 1248 -44.06 -19.37 33.22
N GLN A 1249 -44.68 -18.54 34.08
CA GLN A 1249 -46.03 -18.80 34.57
C GLN A 1249 -47.06 -18.66 33.45
N ARG A 1250 -48.03 -19.57 33.43
CA ARG A 1250 -49.06 -19.65 32.39
C ARG A 1250 -50.37 -19.04 32.87
N LEU A 1251 -51.13 -18.47 31.94
CA LEU A 1251 -52.53 -18.09 32.17
C LEU A 1251 -53.41 -19.32 31.93
N VAL A 1252 -54.29 -19.63 32.89
CA VAL A 1252 -55.25 -20.73 32.83
C VAL A 1252 -56.67 -20.17 32.99
N VAL A 1253 -57.55 -20.49 32.04
CA VAL A 1253 -58.96 -20.06 32.04
C VAL A 1253 -59.90 -21.26 31.85
N GLU A 1254 -61.11 -21.21 32.42
CA GLU A 1254 -62.12 -22.29 32.40
C GLU A 1254 -63.51 -21.81 32.02
#